data_AF-A0ABC9WX71-F1
#
_entry.id   AF-A0ABC9WX71-F1
#
_cell.length_a   1.000
_cell.length_b   1.000
_cell.length_c   1.000
_cell.angle_alpha   90.00
_cell.angle_beta   90.00
_cell.angle_gamma   90.00
#
_symmetry.space_group_name_H-M   'P 1'
#
loop_
_entity.id
_entity.type
_entity.pdbx_description
1 polymer ?
#
loop_
_entity_poly.entity_id
_entity_poly.type
_entity_poly.pdbx_seq_one_letter_code
_entity_poly.pdbx_strand_id
1 'polypeptide(L)'
;MGSGGRRSAAGPRALPLLLLLLPAPGAPIALPLPDVDECSLGLDDCHPDAICQNTPKLYKCTCKGGYTGEGKKCEDIDECDNDFNGGCVHECFNIPGNYRCTCYDGFMLAHDGHNCLDTDECMFNNGGCQHVCVNTVGSYECRCKEGFFLSDNQHTCIHRSEEGMSCMNKDHGCAHICRETPKGGVACECRPGFELSKNQRSCILTCNHGNGGCQHTCDDADNGPICGCHPKYIMHVDGKTCLEREEAVEISEGNTTAGADVDKRVKRRLLMETCAVNNGGCDRTCKDTSTGVHCSCPVGFTLQFDGKTCKDIDECQSNNGGCDHFCKNTVGSFDCSCRKGFKLLTDEKSCQDIDECSFERTCDHMCINHPGTFECTCNKGYALYGFTHCGDINECSVNNGGCQQLCVNTLGDYECLCHSNYKLHWNKKDCVETKGPLPDNMSPKVLLHCIKSGGSDRCFLSCSSDVQVFSGTQDAYTLTCGRSSQLKKKQQNTNASSWLDTSAVKISVTFKLNEGKCSLKKTEMFQEGLEEIMPERHNSVMESFHYVNLTCSSGKKVHGPISRLTATREIFITADFELETSRKEVTDTCDVRCARKKTEKRFRKTIRTLRKTVSRDQFRVRVSGMDHEVARKSLKLSELQQSCGVGQMHVGNRCDQCSPGEYSPDGFKPCLPCPLGTYQPEAGRVSCFPCGGGLTTRHTGASLFQDCETKVQCSPGHFYNTTTHRCIRCIVGTYQPEFGQNYCISCPGNTTTDFDGSTNITQCKNRQCGGELGDYTGYIESPNYPGDYPANTECTWNINPPPKRRILIVVPEIFLPIEDECGDYLVMRKSSSSNSVTTYETCQTYERPIAFTSRSKKLWIQFKSNEGNSAKGFQVPYVTYDEDYQELIEDIVRDGRLYASENHQEILKDKKLIKALFDVLAHPQNYFKYTAQESREMFPRSFIRLLRSKVSRFLRPYK
;
A
#
# COMPACT_ATOMS: atom_id res chain seq x y z
N MET A 1 72.52 8.05 -17.62
CA MET A 1 72.81 9.29 -16.85
C MET A 1 71.70 9.36 -15.79
N GLY A 2 71.88 9.03 -14.51
CA GLY A 2 72.81 9.56 -13.48
C GLY A 2 72.12 10.73 -12.74
N SER A 3 72.02 10.85 -11.41
CA SER A 3 72.43 10.03 -10.23
C SER A 3 71.82 10.64 -8.93
N GLY A 4 71.65 9.96 -7.78
CA GLY A 4 71.89 8.53 -7.47
C GLY A 4 72.15 8.17 -5.97
N GLY A 5 71.22 8.39 -5.03
CA GLY A 5 71.33 7.96 -3.61
C GLY A 5 70.39 8.74 -2.65
N ARG A 6 70.25 8.45 -1.35
CA ARG A 6 70.38 7.23 -0.51
C ARG A 6 70.19 7.65 0.98
N ARG A 7 69.38 6.88 1.73
CA ARG A 7 69.57 6.48 3.15
C ARG A 7 69.35 7.43 4.36
N SER A 8 68.49 6.91 5.25
CA SER A 8 68.70 6.63 6.70
C SER A 8 68.30 7.66 7.77
N ALA A 9 67.81 7.10 8.89
CA ALA A 9 67.17 7.77 10.02
C ALA A 9 67.97 7.62 11.33
N ALA A 10 67.73 8.51 12.31
CA ALA A 10 67.84 8.27 13.76
C ALA A 10 67.29 9.49 14.57
N GLY A 11 66.79 9.26 15.80
CA GLY A 11 66.49 10.31 16.81
C GLY A 11 67.72 10.68 17.67
N PRO A 12 67.60 11.15 18.95
CA PRO A 12 66.43 11.15 19.85
C PRO A 12 66.21 12.45 20.69
N ARG A 13 65.60 12.33 21.90
CA ARG A 13 64.97 13.35 22.77
C ARG A 13 65.91 14.09 23.76
N ALA A 14 65.53 15.30 24.23
CA ALA A 14 65.01 15.60 25.60
C ALA A 14 65.33 17.00 26.22
N LEU A 15 64.28 17.76 26.64
CA LEU A 15 64.17 18.74 27.77
C LEU A 15 65.14 19.98 27.80
N PRO A 16 64.84 21.12 28.51
CA PRO A 16 64.10 21.22 29.79
C PRO A 16 63.09 22.38 29.99
N LEU A 17 62.49 22.37 31.18
CA LEU A 17 61.74 23.45 31.89
C LEU A 17 62.72 24.53 32.44
N LEU A 18 62.36 25.72 32.96
CA LEU A 18 61.12 26.46 33.32
C LEU A 18 61.52 27.94 33.58
N LEU A 19 60.68 28.98 33.36
CA LEU A 19 60.51 30.13 34.33
C LEU A 19 59.47 31.21 33.94
N LEU A 20 58.42 31.25 34.76
CA LEU A 20 57.54 32.35 35.21
C LEU A 20 57.77 33.82 34.76
N LEU A 21 56.68 34.47 34.32
CA LEU A 21 56.36 35.88 34.62
C LEU A 21 54.87 36.01 35.00
N LEU A 22 54.57 36.79 36.05
CA LEU A 22 53.21 37.10 36.52
C LEU A 22 52.69 38.42 35.87
N PRO A 23 51.38 38.55 35.61
CA PRO A 23 50.80 39.79 35.08
C PRO A 23 50.40 40.79 36.17
N ALA A 24 50.34 42.08 35.81
CA ALA A 24 49.81 43.15 36.66
C ALA A 24 48.25 43.13 36.71
N PRO A 25 47.62 43.58 37.81
CA PRO A 25 46.16 43.53 37.96
C PRO A 25 45.49 44.77 37.35
N GLY A 26 44.43 44.58 36.56
CA GLY A 26 43.61 45.72 36.11
C GLY A 26 42.85 45.61 34.80
N ALA A 27 42.25 44.47 34.46
CA ALA A 27 41.23 44.40 33.41
C ALA A 27 40.19 43.32 33.76
N PRO A 28 38.88 43.56 33.55
CA PRO A 28 37.87 42.54 33.77
C PRO A 28 38.00 41.45 32.71
N ILE A 29 38.23 40.21 33.15
CA ILE A 29 38.17 39.04 32.26
C ILE A 29 36.70 38.85 31.87
N ALA A 30 36.36 39.16 30.63
CA ALA A 30 35.13 38.66 30.03
C ALA A 30 35.23 37.14 29.99
N LEU A 31 34.31 36.44 30.65
CA LEU A 31 34.19 35.00 30.49
C LEU A 31 33.93 34.68 29.00
N PRO A 32 34.54 33.62 28.44
CA PRO A 32 34.12 33.13 27.14
C PRO A 32 32.64 32.73 27.25
N LEU A 33 31.81 33.24 26.34
CA LEU A 33 30.49 32.66 26.13
C LEU A 33 30.66 31.17 25.77
N PRO A 34 29.77 30.28 26.23
CA PRO A 34 29.80 28.89 25.79
C PRO A 34 29.68 28.84 24.28
N ASP A 35 30.48 27.97 23.67
CA ASP A 35 30.45 27.73 22.23
C ASP A 35 29.08 27.19 21.83
N VAL A 36 28.49 27.75 20.77
CA VAL A 36 27.18 27.36 20.26
C VAL A 36 27.42 26.40 19.12
N ASP A 37 27.00 25.14 19.27
CA ASP A 37 27.17 24.15 18.21
C ASP A 37 26.11 24.33 17.13
N GLU A 38 26.41 25.13 16.10
CA GLU A 38 25.42 25.48 15.08
C GLU A 38 24.98 24.26 14.26
N CYS A 39 25.89 23.32 14.00
CA CYS A 39 25.60 22.04 13.32
C CYS A 39 24.59 21.19 14.10
N SER A 40 24.70 21.13 15.43
CA SER A 40 23.78 20.37 16.30
C SER A 40 22.41 21.04 16.47
N LEU A 41 22.33 22.34 16.18
CA LEU A 41 21.12 23.15 16.31
C LEU A 41 20.42 23.40 14.96
N GLY A 42 21.00 22.95 13.84
CA GLY A 42 20.47 23.18 12.49
C GLY A 42 20.48 24.67 12.10
N LEU A 43 21.50 25.41 12.57
CA LEU A 43 21.71 26.84 12.31
C LEU A 43 22.88 27.09 11.35
N ASP A 44 23.40 26.04 10.70
CA ASP A 44 24.47 26.10 9.72
C ASP A 44 23.94 26.33 8.29
N ASP A 45 24.58 27.26 7.54
CA ASP A 45 24.29 27.44 6.10
C ASP A 45 25.16 26.49 5.24
N CYS A 46 25.34 25.23 5.64
CA CYS A 46 26.06 24.26 4.82
C CYS A 46 25.19 23.74 3.67
N HIS A 47 25.81 23.31 2.57
CA HIS A 47 25.08 22.63 1.49
C HIS A 47 24.50 21.31 2.03
N PRO A 48 23.33 20.84 1.55
CA PRO A 48 22.81 19.52 1.91
C PRO A 48 23.82 18.39 1.67
N ASP A 49 24.66 18.54 0.63
CA ASP A 49 25.73 17.59 0.27
C ASP A 49 27.09 17.91 0.91
N ALA A 50 27.09 18.69 2.00
CA ALA A 50 28.26 18.93 2.83
C ALA A 50 28.12 18.32 4.23
N ILE A 51 29.25 18.18 4.90
CA ILE A 51 29.39 17.80 6.29
C ILE A 51 29.69 19.08 7.08
N CYS A 52 28.81 19.43 8.02
CA CYS A 52 29.05 20.49 9.00
C CYS A 52 29.97 19.96 10.11
N GLN A 53 31.06 20.68 10.39
CA GLN A 53 31.97 20.40 11.50
C GLN A 53 32.04 21.63 12.40
N ASN A 54 31.54 21.52 13.63
CA ASN A 54 31.62 22.61 14.59
C ASN A 54 33.08 22.87 15.00
N THR A 55 33.45 24.14 15.15
CA THR A 55 34.77 24.58 15.63
C THR A 55 34.63 25.71 16.65
N PRO A 56 35.61 25.93 17.54
CA PRO A 56 35.45 26.93 18.60
C PRO A 56 35.18 28.34 18.07
N LYS A 57 33.94 28.80 18.26
CA LYS A 57 33.28 30.06 17.83
C LYS A 57 32.66 30.09 16.42
N LEU A 58 32.64 29.00 15.65
CA LEU A 58 32.03 28.94 14.31
C LEU A 58 31.99 27.51 13.73
N TYR A 59 31.07 27.22 12.82
CA TYR A 59 31.06 25.96 12.06
C TYR A 59 31.84 26.02 10.71
N LYS A 60 32.30 24.87 10.22
CA LYS A 60 32.93 24.70 8.90
C LYS A 60 32.19 23.65 8.09
N CYS A 61 31.82 23.99 6.86
CA CYS A 61 31.26 23.06 5.88
C CYS A 61 32.37 22.44 5.01
N THR A 62 32.28 21.15 4.70
CA THR A 62 33.12 20.48 3.69
C THR A 62 32.25 19.53 2.86
N CYS A 63 32.29 19.61 1.53
CA CYS A 63 31.51 18.72 0.67
C CYS A 63 31.76 17.22 1.00
N LYS A 64 30.72 16.41 0.89
CA LYS A 64 30.79 14.94 1.02
C LYS A 64 31.65 14.38 -0.12
N GLY A 65 32.18 13.17 0.04
CA GLY A 65 32.88 12.48 -1.05
C GLY A 65 31.96 12.32 -2.28
N GLY A 66 32.53 12.45 -3.48
CA GLY A 66 31.78 12.53 -4.74
C GLY A 66 31.34 13.95 -5.13
N TYR A 67 31.52 14.95 -4.27
CA TYR A 67 31.16 16.34 -4.56
C TYR A 67 32.36 17.30 -4.41
N THR A 68 32.40 18.33 -5.26
CA THR A 68 33.40 19.40 -5.24
C THR A 68 32.76 20.75 -4.91
N GLY A 69 33.52 21.65 -4.28
CA GLY A 69 33.05 23.01 -3.96
C GLY A 69 33.47 23.52 -2.59
N GLU A 70 32.86 24.63 -2.18
CA GLU A 70 33.23 25.40 -0.97
C GLU A 70 32.48 24.93 0.31
N GLY A 71 31.74 23.82 0.24
CA GLY A 71 30.96 23.29 1.37
C GLY A 71 29.64 24.02 1.65
N LYS A 72 29.52 25.30 1.28
CA LYS A 72 28.21 26.01 1.22
C LYS A 72 27.49 25.85 -0.13
N LYS A 73 28.26 25.53 -1.18
CA LYS A 73 27.76 25.05 -2.47
C LYS A 73 28.62 23.85 -2.85
N CYS A 74 27.99 22.72 -3.13
CA CYS A 74 28.65 21.50 -3.57
C CYS A 74 28.01 21.06 -4.88
N GLU A 75 28.86 20.81 -5.88
CA GLU A 75 28.49 20.34 -7.20
C GLU A 75 29.00 18.90 -7.36
N ASP A 76 28.23 18.09 -8.07
CA ASP A 76 28.52 16.69 -8.32
C ASP A 76 29.79 16.54 -9.16
N ILE A 77 30.64 15.55 -8.85
CA ILE A 77 31.82 15.24 -9.66
C ILE A 77 31.40 14.18 -10.66
N ASP A 78 31.23 14.55 -11.94
CA ASP A 78 30.95 13.55 -12.96
C ASP A 78 32.18 12.67 -13.22
N GLU A 79 32.20 11.49 -12.61
CA GLU A 79 33.31 10.55 -12.77
C GLU A 79 33.28 9.85 -14.15
N CYS A 80 32.17 9.91 -14.89
CA CYS A 80 32.01 9.35 -16.22
C CYS A 80 32.59 10.26 -17.33
N ASP A 81 32.54 11.58 -17.16
CA ASP A 81 33.06 12.60 -18.11
C ASP A 81 34.61 12.69 -18.16
N ASN A 82 35.30 11.64 -17.70
CA ASN A 82 36.76 11.50 -17.76
C ASN A 82 37.20 10.76 -19.03
N ASP A 83 38.43 11.00 -19.50
CA ASP A 83 39.07 10.36 -20.68
C ASP A 83 39.05 8.81 -20.69
N PHE A 84 38.72 8.17 -19.57
CA PHE A 84 38.64 6.72 -19.38
C PHE A 84 37.24 6.21 -19.00
N ASN A 85 36.16 6.98 -19.18
CA ASN A 85 34.75 6.55 -18.96
C ASN A 85 34.52 6.01 -17.53
N GLY A 86 35.03 6.69 -16.50
CA GLY A 86 35.02 6.21 -15.11
C GLY A 86 35.80 4.90 -14.86
N GLY A 87 36.53 4.37 -15.85
CA GLY A 87 37.10 3.03 -15.82
C GLY A 87 36.12 1.92 -16.23
N CYS A 88 34.89 2.25 -16.65
CA CYS A 88 33.89 1.29 -17.12
C CYS A 88 34.19 0.77 -18.52
N VAL A 89 34.06 -0.55 -18.71
CA VAL A 89 34.27 -1.20 -20.03
C VAL A 89 33.13 -0.95 -21.03
N HIS A 90 31.89 -0.87 -20.55
CA HIS A 90 30.71 -0.56 -21.37
C HIS A 90 30.17 0.84 -21.00
N GLU A 91 29.00 0.94 -20.37
CA GLU A 91 28.37 2.24 -20.07
C GLU A 91 28.67 2.69 -18.63
N CYS A 92 29.07 3.96 -18.48
CA CYS A 92 29.20 4.64 -17.20
C CYS A 92 27.97 5.51 -16.97
N PHE A 93 27.35 5.40 -15.81
CA PHE A 93 26.24 6.25 -15.37
C PHE A 93 26.66 7.04 -14.14
N ASN A 94 26.78 8.35 -14.30
CA ASN A 94 26.98 9.27 -13.18
C ASN A 94 25.68 9.37 -12.35
N ILE A 95 25.83 9.40 -11.02
CA ILE A 95 24.74 9.52 -10.05
C ILE A 95 25.23 10.52 -8.99
N PRO A 96 24.38 11.41 -8.44
CA PRO A 96 24.84 12.39 -7.45
C PRO A 96 25.63 11.75 -6.29
N GLY A 97 26.92 12.11 -6.23
CA GLY A 97 27.89 11.70 -5.23
C GLY A 97 28.65 10.38 -5.51
N ASN A 98 28.39 9.67 -6.61
CA ASN A 98 29.12 8.47 -7.03
C ASN A 98 28.62 7.92 -8.38
N TYR A 99 29.49 7.37 -9.22
CA TYR A 99 29.12 6.69 -10.46
C TYR A 99 28.89 5.16 -10.34
N ARG A 100 28.35 4.55 -11.39
CA ARG A 100 28.35 3.08 -11.58
C ARG A 100 28.55 2.68 -13.04
N CYS A 101 29.16 1.53 -13.25
CA CYS A 101 29.24 0.88 -14.56
C CYS A 101 28.05 -0.06 -14.79
N THR A 102 27.65 -0.21 -16.05
CA THR A 102 26.65 -1.19 -16.51
C THR A 102 27.09 -1.82 -17.82
N CYS A 103 26.61 -3.04 -18.08
CA CYS A 103 26.98 -3.82 -19.25
C CYS A 103 25.81 -3.89 -20.25
N TYR A 104 26.13 -4.04 -21.54
CA TYR A 104 25.14 -4.35 -22.57
C TYR A 104 24.47 -5.71 -22.35
N ASP A 105 23.29 -5.90 -22.94
CA ASP A 105 22.56 -7.18 -22.93
C ASP A 105 23.47 -8.34 -23.36
N GLY A 106 23.38 -9.48 -22.66
CA GLY A 106 24.29 -10.62 -22.82
C GLY A 106 25.54 -10.58 -21.91
N PHE A 107 25.78 -9.48 -21.17
CA PHE A 107 26.96 -9.34 -20.30
C PHE A 107 26.59 -8.98 -18.85
N MET A 108 27.35 -9.50 -17.90
CA MET A 108 27.21 -9.22 -16.47
C MET A 108 28.44 -8.48 -15.92
N LEU A 109 28.21 -7.58 -14.95
CA LEU A 109 29.28 -6.81 -14.33
C LEU A 109 30.13 -7.71 -13.41
N ALA A 110 31.45 -7.66 -13.59
CA ALA A 110 32.41 -8.42 -12.79
C ALA A 110 32.49 -7.92 -11.34
N HIS A 111 33.11 -8.73 -10.47
CA HIS A 111 33.32 -8.38 -9.05
C HIS A 111 34.20 -7.16 -8.80
N ASP A 112 34.90 -6.65 -9.82
CA ASP A 112 35.63 -5.39 -9.76
C ASP A 112 34.74 -4.14 -9.97
N GLY A 113 33.48 -4.33 -10.39
CA GLY A 113 32.53 -3.24 -10.62
C GLY A 113 32.75 -2.45 -11.91
N HIS A 114 33.70 -2.84 -12.77
CA HIS A 114 34.12 -2.08 -13.95
C HIS A 114 34.16 -2.90 -15.24
N ASN A 115 34.58 -4.17 -15.16
CA ASN A 115 34.65 -5.07 -16.31
C ASN A 115 33.31 -5.76 -16.57
N CYS A 116 33.03 -6.04 -17.84
CA CYS A 116 31.86 -6.81 -18.26
C CYS A 116 32.29 -8.19 -18.73
N LEU A 117 31.67 -9.23 -18.16
CA LEU A 117 31.90 -10.63 -18.50
C LEU A 117 30.73 -11.17 -19.31
N ASP A 118 31.06 -12.02 -20.27
CA ASP A 118 30.09 -12.76 -21.07
C ASP A 118 29.17 -13.60 -20.18
N THR A 119 27.86 -13.49 -20.38
CA THR A 119 26.87 -14.27 -19.61
C THR A 119 26.57 -15.53 -20.37
N ASP A 120 27.22 -16.65 -20.04
CA ASP A 120 27.00 -17.92 -20.73
C ASP A 120 25.55 -18.43 -20.51
N GLU A 121 24.64 -18.10 -21.43
CA GLU A 121 23.23 -18.47 -21.29
C GLU A 121 23.00 -19.97 -21.52
N CYS A 122 23.96 -20.68 -22.13
CA CYS A 122 23.92 -22.13 -22.24
C CYS A 122 24.06 -22.84 -20.89
N MET A 123 24.66 -22.19 -19.89
CA MET A 123 24.75 -22.73 -18.53
C MET A 123 23.38 -22.79 -17.81
N PHE A 124 22.38 -22.04 -18.27
CA PHE A 124 21.02 -22.05 -17.71
C PHE A 124 20.01 -22.62 -18.71
N ASN A 125 19.40 -23.76 -18.37
CA ASN A 125 18.42 -24.46 -19.21
C ASN A 125 18.89 -24.68 -20.68
N ASN A 126 20.20 -24.83 -20.92
CA ASN A 126 20.77 -24.99 -22.26
C ASN A 126 20.34 -23.85 -23.22
N GLY A 127 20.22 -22.60 -22.75
CA GLY A 127 19.69 -21.48 -23.53
C GLY A 127 18.25 -21.67 -24.03
N GLY A 128 17.49 -22.63 -23.51
CA GLY A 128 16.21 -23.05 -24.10
C GLY A 128 16.34 -23.82 -25.43
N CYS A 129 17.57 -24.16 -25.86
CA CYS A 129 17.84 -25.02 -27.00
C CYS A 129 17.40 -26.46 -26.72
N GLN A 130 16.63 -27.08 -27.62
CA GLN A 130 16.14 -28.45 -27.42
C GLN A 130 17.27 -29.51 -27.41
N HIS A 131 18.39 -29.27 -28.09
CA HIS A 131 19.48 -30.26 -28.23
C HIS A 131 20.83 -29.78 -27.71
N VAL A 132 21.50 -28.84 -28.37
CA VAL A 132 22.83 -28.35 -27.99
C VAL A 132 22.81 -26.84 -28.07
N CYS A 133 23.19 -26.17 -27.00
CA CYS A 133 23.49 -24.75 -26.99
C CYS A 133 24.99 -24.53 -27.20
N VAL A 134 25.36 -23.48 -27.91
CA VAL A 134 26.74 -23.03 -28.07
C VAL A 134 26.79 -21.56 -27.68
N ASN A 135 27.52 -21.26 -26.60
CA ASN A 135 27.71 -19.90 -26.13
C ASN A 135 28.64 -19.13 -27.08
N THR A 136 28.34 -17.85 -27.28
CA THR A 136 29.09 -16.90 -28.10
C THR A 136 29.20 -15.57 -27.35
N VAL A 137 30.16 -14.72 -27.71
CA VAL A 137 30.39 -13.50 -26.91
C VAL A 137 29.21 -12.52 -27.06
N GLY A 138 28.40 -12.41 -26.00
CA GLY A 138 27.18 -11.60 -25.88
C GLY A 138 25.88 -12.28 -26.33
N SER A 139 25.88 -13.58 -26.63
CA SER A 139 24.67 -14.32 -27.05
C SER A 139 24.92 -15.83 -27.19
N TYR A 140 23.91 -16.62 -27.56
CA TYR A 140 24.07 -18.06 -27.82
C TYR A 140 23.34 -18.52 -29.08
N GLU A 141 23.77 -19.65 -29.64
CA GLU A 141 23.08 -20.32 -30.76
C GLU A 141 22.72 -21.77 -30.46
N CYS A 142 21.59 -22.23 -31.00
CA CYS A 142 21.12 -23.61 -30.84
C CYS A 142 21.51 -24.49 -32.04
N ARG A 143 21.99 -25.70 -31.77
CA ARG A 143 22.38 -26.70 -32.76
C ARG A 143 21.72 -28.05 -32.50
N CYS A 144 21.39 -28.76 -33.59
CA CYS A 144 20.75 -30.07 -33.53
C CYS A 144 21.75 -31.22 -33.78
N LYS A 145 21.49 -32.35 -33.11
CA LYS A 145 22.20 -33.62 -33.33
C LYS A 145 21.76 -34.26 -34.66
N GLU A 146 22.58 -35.16 -35.22
CA GLU A 146 22.35 -35.76 -36.53
C GLU A 146 20.95 -36.40 -36.66
N GLY A 147 20.33 -36.26 -37.83
CA GLY A 147 18.94 -36.67 -38.10
C GLY A 147 17.87 -35.65 -37.70
N PHE A 148 18.23 -34.56 -37.01
CA PHE A 148 17.30 -33.51 -36.59
C PHE A 148 17.73 -32.13 -37.12
N PHE A 149 16.75 -31.27 -37.43
CA PHE A 149 16.95 -29.94 -38.00
C PHE A 149 16.37 -28.85 -37.10
N LEU A 150 17.04 -27.69 -37.01
CA LEU A 150 16.57 -26.56 -36.21
C LEU A 150 15.34 -25.93 -36.88
N SER A 151 14.31 -25.63 -36.09
CA SER A 151 13.05 -25.06 -36.57
C SER A 151 13.10 -23.53 -36.65
N ASP A 152 12.09 -22.91 -37.27
CA ASP A 152 12.01 -21.46 -37.50
C ASP A 152 12.04 -20.61 -36.20
N ASN A 153 11.76 -21.21 -35.04
CA ASN A 153 11.91 -20.57 -33.72
C ASN A 153 13.37 -20.52 -33.21
N GLN A 154 14.32 -21.06 -33.97
CA GLN A 154 15.75 -21.17 -33.66
C GLN A 154 16.12 -21.94 -32.38
N HIS A 155 15.17 -22.63 -31.74
CA HIS A 155 15.38 -23.32 -30.46
C HIS A 155 15.03 -24.81 -30.50
N THR A 156 14.02 -25.22 -31.27
CA THR A 156 13.57 -26.63 -31.33
C THR A 156 14.17 -27.39 -32.50
N CYS A 157 14.39 -28.69 -32.29
CA CYS A 157 15.00 -29.63 -33.24
C CYS A 157 13.99 -30.70 -33.65
N ILE A 158 13.67 -30.77 -34.94
CA ILE A 158 12.64 -31.65 -35.50
C ILE A 158 13.23 -32.84 -36.27
N HIS A 159 12.70 -34.03 -36.04
CA HIS A 159 13.00 -35.25 -36.80
C HIS A 159 12.01 -35.41 -37.94
N ARG A 160 12.44 -35.93 -39.10
CA ARG A 160 11.56 -36.32 -40.20
C ARG A 160 11.94 -37.72 -40.69
N SER A 161 11.03 -38.68 -40.53
CA SER A 161 11.18 -40.03 -41.06
C SER A 161 11.07 -40.03 -42.58
N GLU A 162 12.00 -40.71 -43.26
CA GLU A 162 12.00 -40.84 -44.71
C GLU A 162 10.81 -41.66 -45.21
N GLU A 163 9.90 -41.03 -45.95
CA GLU A 163 9.39 -41.52 -47.25
C GLU A 163 8.51 -40.43 -47.90
N GLY A 164 9.04 -39.78 -48.94
CA GLY A 164 8.35 -38.75 -49.73
C GLY A 164 9.16 -37.48 -49.94
N MET A 165 9.23 -36.98 -51.18
CA MET A 165 9.79 -35.66 -51.46
C MET A 165 8.84 -34.57 -50.96
N SER A 166 9.27 -33.86 -49.93
CA SER A 166 8.59 -32.70 -49.34
C SER A 166 9.26 -31.39 -49.78
N CYS A 167 8.60 -30.25 -49.60
CA CYS A 167 9.22 -28.95 -49.89
C CYS A 167 10.34 -28.57 -48.91
N MET A 168 10.56 -29.38 -47.87
CA MET A 168 11.59 -29.20 -46.84
C MET A 168 12.87 -30.01 -47.12
N ASN A 169 12.91 -30.83 -48.18
CA ASN A 169 14.14 -31.51 -48.60
C ASN A 169 15.06 -30.48 -49.29
N LYS A 170 16.38 -30.49 -49.01
CA LYS A 170 17.33 -29.55 -49.65
C LYS A 170 17.30 -29.64 -51.19
N ASP A 171 17.10 -30.83 -51.73
CA ASP A 171 17.04 -31.10 -53.17
C ASP A 171 15.60 -31.27 -53.69
N HIS A 172 14.60 -30.59 -53.09
CA HIS A 172 13.20 -30.65 -53.53
C HIS A 172 12.97 -30.20 -54.99
N GLY A 173 13.95 -29.52 -55.59
CA GLY A 173 14.02 -29.30 -57.03
C GLY A 173 12.99 -28.31 -57.57
N CYS A 174 12.62 -27.30 -56.77
CA CYS A 174 11.91 -26.10 -57.24
C CYS A 174 12.85 -24.89 -57.15
N ALA A 175 12.85 -24.01 -58.15
CA ALA A 175 13.77 -22.87 -58.17
C ALA A 175 13.37 -21.70 -57.24
N HIS A 176 12.08 -21.48 -56.98
CA HIS A 176 11.60 -20.28 -56.26
C HIS A 176 10.62 -20.57 -55.12
N ILE A 177 9.47 -21.16 -55.42
CA ILE A 177 8.44 -21.51 -54.45
C ILE A 177 8.11 -22.98 -54.66
N CYS A 178 8.04 -23.73 -53.57
CA CYS A 178 7.59 -25.11 -53.56
C CYS A 178 6.26 -25.19 -52.78
N ARG A 179 5.28 -25.92 -53.32
CA ARG A 179 4.05 -26.30 -52.63
C ARG A 179 3.90 -27.80 -52.56
N GLU A 180 3.37 -28.28 -51.45
CA GLU A 180 3.06 -29.69 -51.26
C GLU A 180 1.67 -30.00 -51.82
N THR A 181 1.58 -31.02 -52.65
CA THR A 181 0.33 -31.45 -53.28
C THR A 181 -0.46 -32.38 -52.34
N PRO A 182 -1.81 -32.40 -52.40
CA PRO A 182 -2.63 -33.23 -51.51
C PRO A 182 -2.45 -34.75 -51.62
N LYS A 183 -1.59 -35.23 -52.53
CA LYS A 183 -1.29 -36.66 -52.76
C LYS A 183 0.16 -37.05 -52.40
N GLY A 184 0.92 -36.17 -51.75
CA GLY A 184 2.28 -36.47 -51.29
C GLY A 184 3.35 -36.29 -52.36
N GLY A 185 3.60 -35.03 -52.76
CA GLY A 185 4.68 -34.68 -53.69
C GLY A 185 4.74 -33.18 -53.95
N VAL A 186 5.84 -32.70 -54.53
CA VAL A 186 6.12 -31.27 -54.73
C VAL A 186 5.62 -30.73 -56.07
N ALA A 187 5.05 -29.52 -56.04
CA ALA A 187 4.70 -28.70 -57.20
C ALA A 187 5.40 -27.33 -57.08
N CYS A 188 5.94 -26.81 -58.17
CA CYS A 188 6.76 -25.60 -58.16
C CYS A 188 5.99 -24.39 -58.69
N GLU A 189 6.11 -23.25 -58.01
CA GLU A 189 5.57 -21.95 -58.42
C GLU A 189 6.71 -20.93 -58.50
N CYS A 190 6.51 -19.89 -59.30
CA CYS A 190 7.47 -18.81 -59.47
C CYS A 190 7.02 -17.54 -58.75
N ARG A 191 7.97 -16.80 -58.17
CA ARG A 191 7.73 -15.46 -57.64
C ARG A 191 7.29 -14.52 -58.79
N PRO A 192 6.50 -13.46 -58.50
CA PRO A 192 6.06 -12.52 -59.52
C PRO A 192 7.22 -12.00 -60.38
N GLY A 193 7.03 -12.01 -61.70
CA GLY A 193 8.04 -11.61 -62.69
C GLY A 193 8.87 -12.76 -63.29
N PHE A 194 8.67 -14.00 -62.84
CA PHE A 194 9.30 -15.19 -63.41
C PHE A 194 8.22 -16.20 -63.81
N GLU A 195 8.46 -16.96 -64.88
CA GLU A 195 7.56 -18.00 -65.36
C GLU A 195 8.16 -19.41 -65.23
N LEU A 196 7.30 -20.41 -65.10
CA LEU A 196 7.71 -21.79 -64.87
C LEU A 196 8.13 -22.42 -66.21
N SER A 197 9.40 -22.79 -66.32
CA SER A 197 9.96 -23.37 -67.55
C SER A 197 9.37 -24.76 -67.86
N LYS A 198 9.64 -25.26 -69.07
CA LYS A 198 9.09 -26.54 -69.60
C LYS A 198 9.37 -27.77 -68.73
N ASN A 199 10.31 -27.73 -67.80
CA ASN A 199 10.60 -28.81 -66.84
C ASN A 199 9.70 -28.80 -65.58
N GLN A 200 8.78 -27.83 -65.46
CA GLN A 200 7.86 -27.61 -64.33
C GLN A 200 8.54 -27.42 -62.95
N ARG A 201 9.81 -27.02 -62.94
CA ARG A 201 10.67 -26.98 -61.74
C ARG A 201 11.54 -25.73 -61.64
N SER A 202 12.12 -25.31 -62.76
CA SER A 202 12.95 -24.12 -62.85
C SER A 202 12.13 -22.90 -63.27
N CYS A 203 12.40 -21.75 -62.67
CA CYS A 203 11.76 -20.48 -62.98
C CYS A 203 12.69 -19.63 -63.85
N ILE A 204 12.20 -19.18 -65.01
CA ILE A 204 12.93 -18.30 -65.92
C ILE A 204 12.42 -16.87 -65.76
N LEU A 205 13.35 -15.90 -65.71
CA LEU A 205 13.01 -14.48 -65.73
C LEU A 205 12.49 -14.13 -67.13
N THR A 206 11.39 -13.38 -67.22
CA THR A 206 10.88 -12.94 -68.52
C THR A 206 11.07 -11.44 -68.72
N CYS A 207 11.11 -10.98 -69.96
CA CYS A 207 11.24 -9.57 -70.33
C CYS A 207 10.12 -8.70 -69.75
N ASN A 208 8.98 -9.31 -69.40
CA ASN A 208 7.82 -8.67 -68.77
C ASN A 208 8.10 -8.08 -67.38
N HIS A 209 9.20 -8.45 -66.70
CA HIS A 209 9.56 -7.90 -65.39
C HIS A 209 10.99 -7.32 -65.41
N GLY A 210 11.10 -6.01 -65.21
CA GLY A 210 12.39 -5.31 -65.22
C GLY A 210 13.17 -5.44 -66.54
N ASN A 211 12.47 -5.60 -67.68
CA ASN A 211 13.07 -5.86 -69.00
C ASN A 211 14.02 -7.07 -69.01
N GLY A 212 13.75 -8.10 -68.20
CA GLY A 212 14.63 -9.28 -68.04
C GLY A 212 16.00 -8.98 -67.41
N GLY A 213 16.19 -7.77 -66.88
CA GLY A 213 17.50 -7.23 -66.48
C GLY A 213 18.34 -6.70 -67.64
N CYS A 214 17.79 -6.56 -68.85
CA CYS A 214 18.47 -6.01 -70.02
C CYS A 214 18.40 -4.48 -70.05
N GLN A 215 19.52 -3.81 -70.35
CA GLN A 215 19.57 -2.34 -70.36
C GLN A 215 18.81 -1.69 -71.54
N HIS A 216 18.73 -2.36 -72.70
CA HIS A 216 18.09 -1.82 -73.90
C HIS A 216 16.95 -2.72 -74.41
N THR A 217 17.22 -3.68 -75.30
CA THR A 217 16.19 -4.61 -75.80
C THR A 217 16.28 -5.96 -75.10
N CYS A 218 15.14 -6.63 -74.95
CA CYS A 218 15.00 -7.93 -74.31
C CYS A 218 14.04 -8.78 -75.15
N ASP A 219 14.46 -9.98 -75.53
CA ASP A 219 13.62 -10.98 -76.20
C ASP A 219 13.57 -12.26 -75.33
N ASP A 220 12.37 -12.80 -75.08
CA ASP A 220 12.18 -14.01 -74.27
C ASP A 220 12.60 -15.27 -75.03
N ALA A 221 13.48 -16.08 -74.44
CA ALA A 221 13.94 -17.36 -75.00
C ALA A 221 13.85 -18.51 -73.98
N ASP A 222 13.96 -19.75 -74.46
CA ASP A 222 13.74 -20.98 -73.67
C ASP A 222 14.63 -21.13 -72.42
N ASN A 223 15.79 -20.45 -72.38
CA ASN A 223 16.74 -20.46 -71.27
C ASN A 223 16.78 -19.13 -70.48
N GLY A 224 15.83 -18.20 -70.72
CA GLY A 224 15.79 -16.87 -70.11
C GLY A 224 15.84 -15.72 -71.14
N PRO A 225 15.91 -14.47 -70.65
CA PRO A 225 15.81 -13.29 -71.51
C PRO A 225 17.14 -13.02 -72.22
N ILE A 226 17.09 -12.84 -73.54
CA ILE A 226 18.25 -12.48 -74.36
C ILE A 226 18.27 -10.96 -74.52
N CYS A 227 19.34 -10.34 -74.03
CA CYS A 227 19.53 -8.91 -74.14
C CYS A 227 20.14 -8.51 -75.49
N GLY A 228 19.69 -7.38 -76.03
CA GLY A 228 20.29 -6.71 -77.19
C GLY A 228 20.66 -5.26 -76.87
N CYS A 229 21.70 -4.75 -77.52
CA CYS A 229 22.08 -3.34 -77.42
C CYS A 229 21.68 -2.58 -78.68
N HIS A 230 21.27 -1.33 -78.50
CA HIS A 230 21.08 -0.39 -79.60
C HIS A 230 22.42 -0.21 -80.39
N PRO A 231 22.45 -0.11 -81.73
CA PRO A 231 23.67 -0.20 -82.55
C PRO A 231 24.84 0.77 -82.26
N LYS A 232 24.63 1.78 -81.41
CA LYS A 232 25.68 2.70 -80.93
C LYS A 232 26.45 2.19 -79.70
N TYR A 233 25.94 1.13 -79.06
CA TYR A 233 26.43 0.58 -77.81
C TYR A 233 26.89 -0.87 -78.04
N ILE A 234 27.91 -1.32 -77.33
CA ILE A 234 28.39 -2.70 -77.38
C ILE A 234 27.92 -3.47 -76.13
N MET A 235 27.60 -4.75 -76.31
CA MET A 235 27.22 -5.61 -75.20
C MET A 235 28.41 -5.81 -74.26
N HIS A 236 28.22 -5.56 -72.98
CA HIS A 236 29.20 -5.80 -71.95
C HIS A 236 29.36 -7.31 -71.70
N VAL A 237 30.46 -7.72 -71.06
CA VAL A 237 30.80 -9.13 -70.83
C VAL A 237 29.82 -9.89 -69.91
N ASP A 238 28.96 -9.17 -69.19
CA ASP A 238 27.85 -9.75 -68.41
C ASP A 238 26.63 -10.15 -69.26
N GLY A 239 26.59 -9.78 -70.55
CA GLY A 239 25.50 -10.10 -71.47
C GLY A 239 24.18 -9.37 -71.20
N LYS A 240 24.17 -8.33 -70.36
CA LYS A 240 22.97 -7.59 -69.95
C LYS A 240 23.09 -6.07 -70.06
N THR A 241 24.30 -5.56 -69.85
CA THR A 241 24.62 -4.14 -69.82
C THR A 241 25.19 -3.70 -71.17
N CYS A 242 24.90 -2.48 -71.59
CA CYS A 242 25.30 -1.92 -72.88
C CYS A 242 26.22 -0.72 -72.65
N LEU A 243 27.51 -0.88 -72.96
CA LEU A 243 28.49 0.19 -72.85
C LEU A 243 28.51 1.07 -74.10
N GLU A 244 28.76 2.36 -73.92
CA GLU A 244 29.08 3.25 -75.03
C GLU A 244 30.36 2.78 -75.71
N ARG A 245 30.35 2.80 -77.05
CA ARG A 245 31.59 2.65 -77.81
C ARG A 245 32.41 3.91 -77.55
N GLU A 246 33.59 3.75 -76.94
CA GLU A 246 34.56 4.85 -76.80
C GLU A 246 35.07 5.30 -78.17
N GLU A 247 34.31 6.17 -78.84
CA GLU A 247 34.86 7.09 -79.81
C GLU A 247 35.52 8.22 -79.01
N ALA A 248 36.84 8.19 -78.96
CA ALA A 248 37.61 9.33 -78.49
C ALA A 248 37.29 10.55 -79.36
N VAL A 249 36.99 11.70 -78.73
CA VAL A 249 37.48 13.05 -79.13
C VAL A 249 36.91 14.13 -78.18
N GLU A 250 37.85 14.93 -77.68
CA GLU A 250 37.87 16.35 -77.28
C GLU A 250 36.62 17.13 -76.82
N ILE A 251 36.92 18.05 -75.91
CA ILE A 251 36.08 19.13 -75.37
C ILE A 251 35.85 20.20 -76.44
N SER A 252 34.61 20.65 -76.64
CA SER A 252 34.34 22.04 -77.06
C SER A 252 32.97 22.54 -76.60
N GLU A 253 32.97 23.74 -76.01
CA GLU A 253 31.80 24.47 -75.52
C GLU A 253 30.89 24.99 -76.65
N GLY A 254 29.66 25.42 -76.33
CA GLY A 254 29.04 26.53 -77.09
C GLY A 254 27.54 26.48 -77.43
N ASN A 255 26.74 27.09 -76.55
CA ASN A 255 25.78 28.16 -76.87
C ASN A 255 24.46 27.97 -77.67
N THR A 256 23.51 28.84 -77.26
CA THR A 256 22.46 29.54 -78.04
C THR A 256 21.09 28.91 -78.39
N THR A 257 20.12 29.21 -77.52
CA THR A 257 18.87 29.98 -77.78
C THR A 257 17.86 29.61 -78.89
N ALA A 258 16.67 29.21 -78.43
CA ALA A 258 15.33 29.79 -78.73
C ALA A 258 14.66 29.68 -80.12
N GLY A 259 13.39 29.20 -80.11
CA GLY A 259 12.34 29.60 -81.07
C GLY A 259 11.45 28.49 -81.66
N ALA A 260 10.14 28.53 -81.34
CA ALA A 260 8.93 28.26 -82.17
C ALA A 260 8.98 27.34 -83.44
N ASP A 261 7.95 26.59 -83.86
CA ASP A 261 6.61 26.20 -83.34
C ASP A 261 6.00 25.12 -84.31
N VAL A 262 4.88 24.48 -83.93
CA VAL A 262 3.92 23.67 -84.73
C VAL A 262 4.38 22.34 -85.41
N ASP A 263 4.13 21.26 -84.65
CA ASP A 263 3.43 20.01 -85.04
C ASP A 263 3.89 19.16 -86.26
N LYS A 264 4.74 18.15 -85.99
CA LYS A 264 4.76 16.86 -86.74
C LYS A 264 4.24 15.72 -85.87
N ARG A 265 2.91 15.57 -85.84
CA ARG A 265 2.15 14.60 -85.05
C ARG A 265 2.24 13.13 -85.49
N VAL A 266 3.44 12.54 -85.61
CA VAL A 266 3.59 11.07 -85.73
C VAL A 266 4.84 10.57 -84.98
N LYS A 267 4.65 10.17 -83.71
CA LYS A 267 5.57 9.45 -82.76
C LYS A 267 5.80 10.09 -81.36
N ARG A 268 4.83 10.83 -80.80
CA ARG A 268 4.74 11.05 -79.34
C ARG A 268 3.32 10.87 -78.81
N ARG A 269 2.90 9.60 -78.71
CA ARG A 269 1.78 9.18 -77.85
C ARG A 269 1.88 7.67 -77.60
N LEU A 270 2.74 7.29 -76.65
CA LEU A 270 2.71 6.03 -75.86
C LEU A 270 3.82 6.02 -74.79
N LEU A 271 4.08 7.18 -74.18
CA LEU A 271 4.64 7.28 -72.83
C LEU A 271 3.62 8.05 -72.01
N MET A 272 2.48 7.38 -71.78
CA MET A 272 1.65 7.68 -70.64
C MET A 272 2.38 7.08 -69.44
N GLU A 273 3.20 7.90 -68.78
CA GLU A 273 3.51 7.62 -67.38
C GLU A 273 2.17 7.64 -66.65
N THR A 274 1.75 6.47 -66.19
CA THR A 274 0.52 6.30 -65.41
C THR A 274 0.79 5.38 -64.23
N CYS A 275 0.01 5.52 -63.17
CA CYS A 275 0.09 4.69 -61.97
C CYS A 275 -0.15 3.20 -62.23
N ALA A 276 -0.80 2.87 -63.36
CA ALA A 276 -0.95 1.50 -63.84
C ALA A 276 0.39 0.82 -64.22
N VAL A 277 1.44 1.60 -64.51
CA VAL A 277 2.77 1.09 -64.90
C VAL A 277 3.79 1.47 -63.84
N ASN A 278 4.34 0.47 -63.14
CA ASN A 278 5.34 0.63 -62.08
C ASN A 278 4.97 1.67 -61.00
N ASN A 279 3.69 1.80 -60.64
CA ASN A 279 3.17 2.85 -59.74
C ASN A 279 3.60 4.27 -60.17
N GLY A 280 3.79 4.52 -61.47
CA GLY A 280 4.34 5.78 -62.00
C GLY A 280 5.80 6.08 -61.60
N GLY A 281 6.47 5.13 -60.94
CA GLY A 281 7.76 5.30 -60.27
C GLY A 281 7.66 5.85 -58.84
N CYS A 282 6.47 5.94 -58.23
CA CYS A 282 6.30 6.45 -56.86
C CYS A 282 6.59 5.37 -55.80
N ASP A 283 7.31 5.72 -54.73
CA ASP A 283 7.62 4.82 -53.60
C ASP A 283 6.37 4.36 -52.83
N ARG A 284 5.33 5.22 -52.73
CA ARG A 284 4.09 4.90 -52.00
C ARG A 284 2.83 5.15 -52.83
N THR A 285 2.37 6.40 -52.92
CA THR A 285 1.09 6.73 -53.54
C THR A 285 1.30 7.43 -54.86
N CYS A 286 0.59 7.00 -55.90
CA CYS A 286 0.59 7.60 -57.23
C CYS A 286 -0.81 8.10 -57.60
N LYS A 287 -0.90 9.22 -58.32
CA LYS A 287 -2.12 9.66 -59.02
C LYS A 287 -1.82 10.13 -60.44
N ASP A 288 -2.66 9.73 -61.38
CA ASP A 288 -2.62 10.20 -62.77
C ASP A 288 -3.21 11.60 -62.86
N THR A 289 -2.48 12.53 -63.49
CA THR A 289 -2.89 13.91 -63.73
C THR A 289 -2.76 14.26 -65.20
N SER A 290 -3.37 15.37 -65.63
CA SER A 290 -3.31 15.83 -67.03
C SER A 290 -1.89 16.20 -67.50
N THR A 291 -0.92 16.34 -66.59
CA THR A 291 0.49 16.63 -66.87
C THR A 291 1.43 15.42 -66.67
N GLY A 292 0.92 14.26 -66.20
CA GLY A 292 1.71 13.06 -65.93
C GLY A 292 1.41 12.43 -64.57
N VAL A 293 2.34 11.64 -64.04
CA VAL A 293 2.26 11.05 -62.70
C VAL A 293 2.55 12.09 -61.62
N HIS A 294 1.72 12.10 -60.57
CA HIS A 294 1.97 12.82 -59.33
C HIS A 294 2.12 11.85 -58.16
N CYS A 295 3.30 11.80 -57.55
CA CYS A 295 3.54 11.00 -56.35
C CYS A 295 3.17 11.76 -55.07
N SER A 296 2.73 11.06 -54.03
CA SER A 296 2.51 11.65 -52.71
C SER A 296 2.85 10.68 -51.59
N CYS A 297 3.61 11.16 -50.60
CA CYS A 297 4.01 10.38 -49.44
C CYS A 297 2.89 10.30 -48.38
N PRO A 298 2.92 9.27 -47.51
CA PRO A 298 2.10 9.23 -46.29
C PRO A 298 2.45 10.39 -45.34
N VAL A 299 1.55 10.68 -44.40
CA VAL A 299 1.85 11.58 -43.27
C VAL A 299 3.04 11.01 -42.47
N GLY A 300 3.96 11.86 -42.02
CA GLY A 300 5.24 11.46 -41.42
C GLY A 300 6.40 11.32 -42.42
N PHE A 301 6.16 11.57 -43.72
CA PHE A 301 7.19 11.48 -44.76
C PHE A 301 7.18 12.69 -45.71
N THR A 302 8.38 13.14 -46.11
CA THR A 302 8.59 14.16 -47.15
C THR A 302 8.95 13.51 -48.48
N LEU A 303 8.41 14.05 -49.57
CA LEU A 303 8.79 13.67 -50.93
C LEU A 303 10.14 14.33 -51.27
N GLN A 304 11.11 13.55 -51.73
CA GLN A 304 12.43 14.02 -52.11
C GLN A 304 12.41 14.81 -53.43
N PHE A 305 13.54 15.47 -53.75
CA PHE A 305 13.70 16.30 -54.95
C PHE A 305 13.52 15.54 -56.28
N ASP A 306 13.57 14.21 -56.26
CA ASP A 306 13.23 13.35 -57.41
C ASP A 306 11.72 13.27 -57.71
N GLY A 307 10.88 13.82 -56.82
CA GLY A 307 9.42 13.80 -56.95
C GLY A 307 8.81 12.41 -56.81
N LYS A 308 9.56 11.40 -56.32
CA LYS A 308 9.18 9.98 -56.35
C LYS A 308 9.45 9.23 -55.04
N THR A 309 10.52 9.57 -54.31
CA THR A 309 10.98 8.82 -53.12
C THR A 309 10.53 9.50 -51.82
N CYS A 310 10.09 8.72 -50.83
CA CYS A 310 9.65 9.22 -49.54
C CYS A 310 10.72 9.06 -48.46
N LYS A 311 11.14 10.16 -47.83
CA LYS A 311 12.04 10.17 -46.67
C LYS A 311 11.26 10.47 -45.39
N ASP A 312 11.60 9.75 -44.33
CA ASP A 312 11.12 9.98 -42.97
C ASP A 312 11.30 11.45 -42.53
N ILE A 313 10.31 11.98 -41.81
CA ILE A 313 10.42 13.29 -41.14
C ILE A 313 10.86 13.01 -39.70
N ASP A 314 12.06 13.46 -39.34
CA ASP A 314 12.46 13.43 -37.93
C ASP A 314 11.79 14.60 -37.19
N GLU A 315 10.62 14.34 -36.62
CA GLU A 315 9.86 15.34 -35.87
C GLU A 315 10.57 15.74 -34.56
N CYS A 316 11.43 14.89 -33.99
CA CYS A 316 12.17 15.19 -32.76
C CYS A 316 13.21 16.30 -32.94
N GLN A 317 13.80 16.42 -34.14
CA GLN A 317 14.71 17.54 -34.48
C GLN A 317 14.03 18.92 -34.42
N SER A 318 12.69 18.97 -34.43
CA SER A 318 11.90 20.20 -34.41
C SER A 318 11.17 20.38 -33.08
N ASN A 319 11.67 21.24 -32.18
CA ASN A 319 11.04 21.50 -30.88
C ASN A 319 10.74 20.22 -30.07
N ASN A 320 11.66 19.23 -30.09
CA ASN A 320 11.51 17.93 -29.40
C ASN A 320 10.23 17.17 -29.79
N GLY A 321 9.73 17.31 -31.02
CA GLY A 321 8.40 16.79 -31.44
C GLY A 321 7.21 17.44 -30.72
N GLY A 322 7.45 18.41 -29.83
CA GLY A 322 6.51 18.90 -28.83
C GLY A 322 6.37 17.99 -27.60
N CYS A 323 7.27 17.03 -27.38
CA CYS A 323 7.35 16.26 -26.14
C CYS A 323 7.91 17.13 -25.01
N ASP A 324 7.36 16.97 -23.81
CA ASP A 324 7.71 17.73 -22.60
C ASP A 324 9.01 17.25 -21.94
N HIS A 325 9.29 15.94 -22.02
CA HIS A 325 10.56 15.35 -21.58
C HIS A 325 11.38 14.81 -22.76
N PHE A 326 11.20 13.55 -23.17
CA PHE A 326 12.03 12.91 -24.20
C PHE A 326 11.23 12.61 -25.47
N CYS A 327 11.86 12.83 -26.63
CA CYS A 327 11.33 12.45 -27.94
C CYS A 327 12.22 11.38 -28.58
N LYS A 328 11.62 10.33 -29.14
CA LYS A 328 12.31 9.29 -29.91
C LYS A 328 11.71 9.21 -31.31
N ASN A 329 12.51 9.51 -32.33
CA ASN A 329 12.05 9.40 -33.71
C ASN A 329 11.87 7.93 -34.12
N THR A 330 10.85 7.64 -34.93
CA THR A 330 10.52 6.32 -35.45
C THR A 330 10.15 6.43 -36.93
N VAL A 331 10.14 5.32 -37.68
CA VAL A 331 9.88 5.41 -39.12
C VAL A 331 8.41 5.76 -39.38
N GLY A 332 8.17 7.02 -39.76
CA GLY A 332 6.88 7.63 -40.07
C GLY A 332 6.17 8.32 -38.91
N SER A 333 6.81 8.49 -37.75
CA SER A 333 6.24 9.16 -36.57
C SER A 333 7.29 9.32 -35.46
N PHE A 334 6.93 9.93 -34.33
CA PHE A 334 7.77 9.98 -33.14
C PHE A 334 6.98 9.55 -31.90
N ASP A 335 7.70 9.12 -30.87
CA ASP A 335 7.12 8.74 -29.58
C ASP A 335 7.69 9.62 -28.46
N CYS A 336 6.84 10.00 -27.50
CA CYS A 336 7.22 10.81 -26.35
C CYS A 336 7.33 9.92 -25.10
N SER A 337 8.35 10.13 -24.27
CA SER A 337 8.51 9.42 -23.00
C SER A 337 8.89 10.36 -21.86
N CYS A 338 8.50 9.98 -20.65
CA CYS A 338 8.69 10.77 -19.44
C CYS A 338 9.87 10.26 -18.60
N ARG A 339 10.45 11.15 -17.78
CA ARG A 339 11.36 10.78 -16.69
C ARG A 339 10.64 9.87 -15.68
N LYS A 340 11.40 9.03 -14.96
CA LYS A 340 10.87 8.21 -13.86
C LYS A 340 10.15 9.10 -12.82
N GLY A 341 9.05 8.59 -12.25
CA GLY A 341 8.14 9.37 -11.39
C GLY A 341 7.13 10.25 -12.15
N PHE A 342 7.15 10.26 -13.50
CA PHE A 342 6.18 11.00 -14.30
C PHE A 342 5.47 10.08 -15.30
N LYS A 343 4.15 10.25 -15.44
CA LYS A 343 3.29 9.57 -16.43
C LYS A 343 3.03 10.47 -17.64
N LEU A 344 3.03 9.89 -18.83
CA LEU A 344 2.67 10.61 -20.06
C LEU A 344 1.15 10.86 -20.09
N LEU A 345 0.75 12.11 -20.34
CA LEU A 345 -0.64 12.52 -20.40
C LEU A 345 -1.31 12.08 -21.71
N THR A 346 -2.65 12.19 -21.73
CA THR A 346 -3.47 11.75 -22.88
C THR A 346 -3.28 12.59 -24.15
N ASP A 347 -2.47 13.64 -24.12
CA ASP A 347 -2.03 14.37 -25.32
C ASP A 347 -0.85 13.69 -26.03
N GLU A 348 -0.33 12.59 -25.46
CA GLU A 348 0.83 11.84 -25.95
C GLU A 348 2.11 12.71 -25.98
N LYS A 349 2.18 13.78 -25.16
CA LYS A 349 3.25 14.79 -25.19
C LYS A 349 3.66 15.35 -23.83
N SER A 350 2.71 15.72 -22.99
CA SER A 350 2.96 16.35 -21.68
C SER A 350 3.20 15.29 -20.60
N CYS A 351 4.08 15.56 -19.64
CA CYS A 351 4.36 14.66 -18.53
C CYS A 351 3.75 15.19 -17.24
N GLN A 352 2.92 14.38 -16.56
CA GLN A 352 2.40 14.71 -15.24
C GLN A 352 3.13 13.90 -14.18
N ASP A 353 3.38 14.54 -13.05
CA ASP A 353 3.82 13.88 -11.82
C ASP A 353 2.92 12.70 -11.43
N ILE A 354 3.52 11.63 -10.91
CA ILE A 354 2.82 10.50 -10.30
C ILE A 354 2.75 10.81 -8.80
N ASP A 355 1.60 11.28 -8.33
CA ASP A 355 1.41 11.49 -6.89
C ASP A 355 1.32 10.14 -6.16
N GLU A 356 2.46 9.61 -5.72
CA GLU A 356 2.52 8.33 -5.00
C GLU A 356 1.80 8.42 -3.64
N CYS A 357 1.67 9.60 -3.05
CA CYS A 357 0.93 9.82 -1.81
C CYS A 357 -0.60 9.79 -1.99
N SER A 358 -1.10 9.83 -3.22
CA SER A 358 -2.53 9.64 -3.52
C SER A 358 -3.01 8.19 -3.47
N PHE A 359 -2.09 7.22 -3.37
CA PHE A 359 -2.38 5.79 -3.26
C PHE A 359 -2.51 5.34 -1.79
N GLU A 360 -3.42 4.41 -1.51
CA GLU A 360 -3.54 3.84 -0.15
C GLU A 360 -2.31 2.99 0.20
N ARG A 361 -1.67 3.29 1.33
CA ARG A 361 -0.53 2.56 1.94
C ARG A 361 0.84 2.66 1.24
N THR A 362 1.16 3.77 0.58
CA THR A 362 2.54 4.02 0.08
C THR A 362 3.57 4.31 1.19
N CYS A 363 3.15 4.90 2.30
CA CYS A 363 3.95 5.04 3.52
C CYS A 363 3.16 4.48 4.73
N ASP A 364 3.87 3.97 5.75
CA ASP A 364 3.22 3.51 7.01
C ASP A 364 2.61 4.68 7.83
N HIS A 365 3.20 5.87 7.74
CA HIS A 365 2.77 7.07 8.47
C HIS A 365 2.41 8.25 7.54
N MET A 366 3.32 9.20 7.33
CA MET A 366 3.03 10.44 6.62
C MET A 366 3.81 10.47 5.30
N CYS A 367 3.09 10.72 4.19
CA CYS A 367 3.66 10.80 2.84
C CYS A 367 3.68 12.25 2.37
N ILE A 368 4.79 12.69 1.79
CA ILE A 368 4.96 14.02 1.19
C ILE A 368 5.33 13.82 -0.29
N ASN A 369 4.46 14.28 -1.20
CA ASN A 369 4.68 14.14 -2.63
C ASN A 369 5.57 15.27 -3.18
N HIS A 370 6.52 14.92 -4.05
CA HIS A 370 7.39 15.85 -4.76
C HIS A 370 7.39 15.52 -6.27
N PRO A 371 7.73 16.48 -7.15
CA PRO A 371 7.73 16.21 -8.60
C PRO A 371 8.74 15.11 -8.98
N GLY A 372 8.23 13.92 -9.29
CA GLY A 372 8.97 12.73 -9.71
C GLY A 372 9.39 11.79 -8.58
N THR A 373 9.00 12.03 -7.32
CA THR A 373 9.37 11.21 -6.16
C THR A 373 8.55 11.56 -4.91
N PHE A 374 8.49 10.68 -3.93
CA PHE A 374 7.84 10.94 -2.64
C PHE A 374 8.79 10.72 -1.46
N GLU A 375 8.51 11.38 -0.34
CA GLU A 375 9.21 11.19 0.94
C GLU A 375 8.25 10.65 2.00
N CYS A 376 8.61 9.51 2.61
CA CYS A 376 7.90 8.98 3.78
C CYS A 376 8.55 9.50 5.07
N THR A 377 7.74 10.16 5.90
CA THR A 377 8.15 10.67 7.21
C THR A 377 7.41 9.94 8.33
N CYS A 378 8.14 9.59 9.38
CA CYS A 378 7.58 8.88 10.53
C CYS A 378 7.09 9.83 11.62
N ASN A 379 6.01 9.45 12.29
CA ASN A 379 5.57 10.11 13.50
C ASN A 379 6.67 10.07 14.59
N LYS A 380 6.70 11.08 15.46
CA LYS A 380 7.64 11.13 16.58
C LYS A 380 7.55 9.84 17.43
N GLY A 381 8.70 9.28 17.81
CA GLY A 381 8.81 7.98 18.48
C GLY A 381 9.01 6.80 17.51
N TYR A 382 9.01 7.04 16.20
CA TYR A 382 9.26 6.02 15.18
C TYR A 382 10.42 6.43 14.26
N ALA A 383 11.21 5.45 13.83
CA ALA A 383 12.29 5.60 12.86
C ALA A 383 11.89 4.99 11.52
N LEU A 384 12.33 5.61 10.42
CA LEU A 384 12.14 5.07 9.08
C LEU A 384 13.13 3.92 8.86
N TYR A 385 12.61 2.73 8.55
CA TYR A 385 13.38 1.56 8.14
C TYR A 385 13.16 1.33 6.63
N GLY A 386 14.23 1.42 5.85
CA GLY A 386 14.15 1.47 4.39
C GLY A 386 13.62 2.83 3.91
N PHE A 387 12.73 2.81 2.91
CA PHE A 387 12.20 4.02 2.28
C PHE A 387 10.72 4.32 2.60
N THR A 388 9.95 3.33 3.10
CA THR A 388 8.49 3.43 3.24
C THR A 388 7.94 3.05 4.62
N HIS A 389 8.73 2.37 5.46
CA HIS A 389 8.23 1.74 6.68
C HIS A 389 8.69 2.43 7.96
N CYS A 390 7.78 2.54 8.93
CA CYS A 390 8.05 3.22 10.20
C CYS A 390 8.00 2.23 11.36
N GLY A 391 9.18 1.94 11.91
CA GLY A 391 9.34 1.07 13.07
C GLY A 391 9.47 1.87 14.36
N ASP A 392 8.96 1.31 15.45
CA ASP A 392 9.03 1.89 16.79
C ASP A 392 10.49 2.10 17.25
N ILE A 393 10.80 3.27 17.83
CA ILE A 393 12.10 3.53 18.46
C ILE A 393 12.02 2.99 19.88
N ASN A 394 12.90 2.05 20.23
CA ASN A 394 12.93 1.53 21.59
C ASN A 394 13.82 2.41 22.50
N GLU A 395 13.28 3.50 23.06
CA GLU A 395 14.07 4.39 23.92
C GLU A 395 14.55 3.70 25.21
N CYS A 396 13.85 2.66 25.68
CA CYS A 396 14.31 1.87 26.83
C CYS A 396 15.64 1.14 26.56
N SER A 397 15.98 0.86 25.29
CA SER A 397 17.23 0.20 24.91
C SER A 397 18.46 1.11 25.06
N VAL A 398 18.27 2.43 25.16
CA VAL A 398 19.36 3.40 25.36
C VAL A 398 19.22 4.05 26.73
N ASN A 399 20.10 3.69 27.66
CA ASN A 399 20.14 4.24 29.01
C ASN A 399 18.78 4.16 29.77
N ASN A 400 18.02 3.08 29.58
CA ASN A 400 16.72 2.85 30.26
C ASN A 400 15.71 3.99 30.02
N GLY A 401 15.71 4.65 28.85
CA GLY A 401 14.90 5.84 28.59
C GLY A 401 15.22 7.05 29.48
N GLY A 402 16.29 6.98 30.29
CA GLY A 402 16.53 7.90 31.40
C GLY A 402 15.58 7.73 32.60
N CYS A 403 14.85 6.63 32.69
CA CYS A 403 14.04 6.27 33.85
C CYS A 403 14.93 5.87 35.04
N GLN A 404 14.64 6.37 36.24
CA GLN A 404 15.42 6.04 37.45
C GLN A 404 15.32 4.55 37.83
N GLN A 405 14.20 3.89 37.51
CA GLN A 405 13.92 2.52 37.91
C GLN A 405 13.56 1.63 36.71
N LEU A 406 12.28 1.49 36.37
CA LEU A 406 11.84 0.64 35.26
C LEU A 406 11.42 1.50 34.07
N CYS A 407 11.83 1.11 32.85
CA CYS A 407 11.34 1.65 31.59
C CYS A 407 10.49 0.59 30.88
N VAL A 408 9.33 1.00 30.35
CA VAL A 408 8.47 0.15 29.51
C VAL A 408 8.30 0.86 28.17
N ASN A 409 8.71 0.17 27.09
CA ASN A 409 8.56 0.69 25.74
C ASN A 409 7.11 0.51 25.28
N THR A 410 6.53 1.55 24.69
CA THR A 410 5.21 1.51 24.06
C THR A 410 5.32 1.98 22.62
N LEU A 411 4.32 1.71 21.78
CA LEU A 411 4.40 2.05 20.36
C LEU A 411 4.37 3.58 20.16
N GLY A 412 5.54 4.19 19.95
CA GLY A 412 5.75 5.62 19.71
C GLY A 412 6.09 6.48 20.94
N ASP A 413 6.25 5.89 22.13
CA ASP A 413 6.66 6.58 23.36
C ASP A 413 7.11 5.55 24.42
N TYR A 414 7.65 5.98 25.55
CA TYR A 414 8.00 5.09 26.66
C TYR A 414 7.52 5.63 28.00
N GLU A 415 7.15 4.73 28.91
CA GLU A 415 6.75 5.09 30.26
C GLU A 415 7.73 4.58 31.32
N CYS A 416 8.03 5.43 32.29
CA CYS A 416 8.83 5.06 33.45
C CYS A 416 7.92 4.59 34.59
N LEU A 417 8.23 3.43 35.18
CA LEU A 417 7.50 2.85 36.30
C LEU A 417 8.41 2.76 37.54
N CYS A 418 7.77 2.83 38.72
CA CYS A 418 8.44 2.76 40.01
C CYS A 418 8.07 1.46 40.76
N HIS A 419 9.03 0.92 41.48
CA HIS A 419 8.81 -0.20 42.40
C HIS A 419 7.92 0.22 43.58
N SER A 420 7.28 -0.77 44.21
CA SER A 420 6.38 -0.56 45.34
C SER A 420 7.00 0.31 46.44
N ASN A 421 6.20 1.23 47.00
CA ASN A 421 6.55 2.29 47.96
C ASN A 421 7.10 3.60 47.38
N TYR A 422 7.30 3.69 46.07
CA TYR A 422 7.66 4.94 45.38
C TYR A 422 6.55 5.38 44.43
N LYS A 423 6.44 6.70 44.20
CA LYS A 423 5.56 7.27 43.17
C LYS A 423 6.39 7.99 42.10
N LEU A 424 5.95 7.89 40.86
CA LEU A 424 6.57 8.63 39.76
C LEU A 424 6.48 10.13 40.04
N HIS A 425 7.62 10.80 39.98
CA HIS A 425 7.79 12.22 40.17
C HIS A 425 7.21 13.00 38.99
N TRP A 426 6.96 14.30 39.16
CA TRP A 426 6.27 15.11 38.15
C TRP A 426 7.05 15.25 36.82
N ASN A 427 8.35 14.96 36.83
CA ASN A 427 9.19 14.89 35.63
C ASN A 427 9.07 13.58 34.82
N LYS A 428 8.18 12.66 35.24
CA LYS A 428 7.91 11.35 34.62
C LYS A 428 9.11 10.39 34.53
N LYS A 429 10.23 10.66 35.19
CA LYS A 429 11.45 9.81 35.12
C LYS A 429 11.96 9.33 36.48
N ASP A 430 11.83 10.16 37.51
CA ASP A 430 12.28 9.82 38.87
C ASP A 430 11.16 9.23 39.73
N CYS A 431 11.55 8.53 40.79
CA CYS A 431 10.68 7.81 41.72
C CYS A 431 10.91 8.35 43.14
N VAL A 432 9.90 9.02 43.71
CA VAL A 432 9.96 9.64 45.04
C VAL A 432 9.25 8.81 46.12
N GLU A 433 9.87 8.72 47.30
CA GLU A 433 9.37 7.97 48.45
C GLU A 433 8.25 8.75 49.17
N THR A 434 7.09 8.14 49.42
CA THR A 434 5.97 8.83 50.07
C THR A 434 6.01 8.75 51.60
N LYS A 435 6.49 9.81 52.25
CA LYS A 435 6.30 10.11 53.69
C LYS A 435 5.68 11.51 53.83
N GLY A 436 4.51 11.65 54.45
CA GLY A 436 3.83 12.95 54.70
C GLY A 436 4.30 13.64 56.00
N PRO A 437 3.74 14.82 56.42
CA PRO A 437 2.54 15.54 55.92
C PRO A 437 2.75 17.06 55.59
N LEU A 438 1.65 17.81 55.45
CA LEU A 438 1.50 19.19 54.90
C LEU A 438 1.77 20.37 55.89
N PRO A 439 1.92 21.61 55.36
CA PRO A 439 1.59 22.87 56.07
C PRO A 439 0.24 23.49 55.63
N ASP A 440 -0.30 24.37 56.48
CA ASP A 440 -1.70 24.85 56.50
C ASP A 440 -1.90 26.26 55.89
N ASN A 441 -3.18 26.63 55.67
CA ASN A 441 -3.79 27.98 55.75
C ASN A 441 -4.64 28.47 54.54
N MET A 442 -5.91 28.05 54.47
CA MET A 442 -7.00 28.84 53.86
C MET A 442 -8.37 28.41 54.42
N SER A 443 -9.24 29.35 54.81
CA SER A 443 -10.53 29.01 55.45
C SER A 443 -11.70 28.89 54.46
N PRO A 444 -12.64 27.93 54.64
CA PRO A 444 -13.59 27.56 53.60
C PRO A 444 -14.94 28.27 53.73
N LYS A 445 -15.61 28.51 52.59
CA LYS A 445 -16.99 29.00 52.54
C LYS A 445 -17.84 28.05 51.69
N VAL A 446 -19.05 27.75 52.15
CA VAL A 446 -20.02 26.92 51.42
C VAL A 446 -20.77 27.80 50.43
N LEU A 447 -20.99 27.35 49.19
CA LEU A 447 -21.58 28.18 48.13
C LEU A 447 -22.84 27.51 47.54
N LEU A 448 -23.98 28.19 47.56
CA LEU A 448 -25.19 27.77 46.85
C LEU A 448 -25.33 28.59 45.58
N HIS A 449 -25.38 27.93 44.43
CA HIS A 449 -25.55 28.56 43.12
C HIS A 449 -26.77 27.97 42.39
N CYS A 450 -27.72 28.83 42.01
CA CYS A 450 -28.88 28.46 41.21
C CYS A 450 -28.86 29.19 39.87
N ILE A 451 -28.92 28.42 38.77
CA ILE A 451 -28.93 28.90 37.39
C ILE A 451 -30.33 28.70 36.81
N LYS A 452 -30.82 29.69 36.09
CA LYS A 452 -32.10 29.65 35.38
C LYS A 452 -31.83 29.68 33.87
N SER A 453 -31.85 28.51 33.23
CA SER A 453 -31.77 28.39 31.77
C SER A 453 -33.13 27.99 31.19
N GLY A 454 -33.34 28.24 29.89
CA GLY A 454 -34.64 28.29 29.20
C GLY A 454 -35.47 26.99 29.13
N GLY A 455 -35.80 26.40 30.27
CA GLY A 455 -36.57 25.15 30.40
C GLY A 455 -36.42 24.47 31.76
N SER A 456 -35.33 24.70 32.49
CA SER A 456 -35.10 24.12 33.82
C SER A 456 -34.34 25.05 34.77
N ASP A 457 -34.79 25.07 36.04
CA ASP A 457 -34.10 25.76 37.13
C ASP A 457 -33.17 24.72 37.79
N ARG A 458 -31.85 24.91 37.81
CA ARG A 458 -30.88 23.97 38.41
C ARG A 458 -30.12 24.62 39.56
N CYS A 459 -30.01 23.93 40.70
CA CYS A 459 -29.31 24.43 41.89
C CYS A 459 -28.23 23.46 42.36
N PHE A 460 -27.07 24.00 42.71
CA PHE A 460 -25.87 23.27 43.14
C PHE A 460 -25.38 23.83 44.48
N LEU A 461 -25.21 22.96 45.49
CA LEU A 461 -24.58 23.31 46.77
C LEU A 461 -23.13 22.82 46.76
N SER A 462 -22.16 23.73 46.74
CA SER A 462 -20.72 23.42 46.68
C SER A 462 -20.05 23.56 48.04
N CYS A 463 -19.39 22.50 48.49
CA CYS A 463 -18.68 22.40 49.76
C CYS A 463 -17.16 22.41 49.54
N SER A 464 -16.46 23.38 50.15
CA SER A 464 -15.03 23.64 49.90
C SER A 464 -14.09 22.96 50.90
N SER A 465 -14.42 22.86 52.19
CA SER A 465 -13.70 22.00 53.17
C SER A 465 -14.54 21.72 54.42
N ASP A 466 -14.03 20.84 55.31
CA ASP A 466 -14.71 20.32 56.50
C ASP A 466 -16.11 19.76 56.20
N VAL A 467 -16.14 18.71 55.38
CA VAL A 467 -17.36 17.93 55.10
C VAL A 467 -17.35 16.65 55.92
N GLN A 468 -18.27 16.51 56.87
CA GLN A 468 -18.48 15.27 57.62
C GLN A 468 -19.78 14.61 57.16
N VAL A 469 -19.66 13.39 56.61
CA VAL A 469 -20.79 12.58 56.15
C VAL A 469 -21.03 11.47 57.17
N PHE A 470 -22.15 11.54 57.89
CA PHE A 470 -22.64 10.49 58.77
C PHE A 470 -23.75 9.71 58.06
N SER A 471 -23.41 8.57 57.46
CA SER A 471 -24.41 7.60 57.02
C SER A 471 -25.05 6.92 58.24
N GLY A 472 -26.36 7.06 58.39
CA GLY A 472 -27.11 6.31 59.40
C GLY A 472 -27.40 4.88 58.92
N THR A 473 -28.50 4.31 59.41
CA THR A 473 -29.09 3.09 58.82
C THR A 473 -29.32 3.25 57.31
N GLN A 474 -29.36 2.14 56.56
CA GLN A 474 -29.34 2.05 55.08
C GLN A 474 -30.27 2.96 54.25
N ASP A 475 -31.22 3.68 54.86
CA ASP A 475 -32.14 4.62 54.19
C ASP A 475 -32.08 6.06 54.79
N ALA A 476 -31.00 6.46 55.48
CA ALA A 476 -30.82 7.81 56.05
C ALA A 476 -29.36 8.29 56.11
N TYR A 477 -29.11 9.60 55.95
CA TYR A 477 -27.79 10.21 56.07
C TYR A 477 -27.83 11.64 56.62
N THR A 478 -26.69 12.13 57.10
CA THR A 478 -26.45 13.51 57.53
C THR A 478 -25.14 13.99 56.91
N LEU A 479 -25.20 15.09 56.15
CA LEU A 479 -24.07 15.75 55.50
C LEU A 479 -23.88 17.12 56.14
N THR A 480 -22.81 17.30 56.91
CA THR A 480 -22.43 18.60 57.47
C THR A 480 -21.26 19.18 56.70
N CYS A 481 -21.21 20.50 56.56
CA CYS A 481 -20.26 21.20 55.71
C CYS A 481 -19.95 22.58 56.30
N GLY A 482 -18.67 22.85 56.56
CA GLY A 482 -18.20 24.01 57.32
C GLY A 482 -18.25 23.81 58.85
N ARG A 483 -18.01 24.87 59.63
CA ARG A 483 -17.95 24.78 61.11
C ARG A 483 -19.12 25.51 61.79
N SER A 484 -19.90 24.79 62.59
CA SER A 484 -20.98 25.39 63.39
C SER A 484 -20.44 26.13 64.62
N SER A 485 -21.16 27.16 65.04
CA SER A 485 -20.85 28.06 66.16
C SER A 485 -20.95 27.43 67.58
N GLN A 486 -21.34 26.16 67.70
CA GLN A 486 -21.80 25.52 68.95
C GLN A 486 -20.73 24.65 69.65
N LEU A 487 -19.50 25.16 69.84
CA LEU A 487 -18.42 24.43 70.53
C LEU A 487 -17.81 25.17 71.74
N LYS A 488 -18.67 25.74 72.61
CA LYS A 488 -18.34 26.08 74.01
C LYS A 488 -19.55 25.89 74.94
N LYS A 489 -19.60 24.76 75.66
CA LYS A 489 -20.32 24.61 76.95
C LYS A 489 -20.01 23.28 77.66
N LYS A 490 -18.98 23.27 78.51
CA LYS A 490 -18.99 22.47 79.74
C LYS A 490 -18.09 23.10 80.81
N GLN A 491 -18.65 23.18 82.03
CA GLN A 491 -18.16 23.74 83.30
C GLN A 491 -18.41 25.22 83.62
N GLN A 492 -18.75 25.42 84.90
CA GLN A 492 -19.24 26.63 85.59
C GLN A 492 -18.04 27.49 86.04
N ASN A 493 -18.15 28.70 86.63
CA ASN A 493 -19.24 29.33 87.38
C ASN A 493 -19.08 30.89 87.45
N THR A 494 -19.99 31.57 88.16
CA THR A 494 -19.96 32.95 88.70
C THR A 494 -20.21 34.17 87.76
N ASN A 495 -21.42 34.72 87.92
CA ASN A 495 -21.79 36.14 88.06
C ASN A 495 -21.15 37.23 87.18
N ALA A 496 -21.81 37.55 86.06
CA ALA A 496 -22.25 38.92 85.74
C ALA A 496 -23.41 38.87 84.72
N SER A 497 -24.36 39.81 84.82
CA SER A 497 -25.62 39.79 84.06
C SER A 497 -25.55 40.54 82.73
N SER A 498 -26.22 40.00 81.69
CA SER A 498 -26.91 40.76 80.61
C SER A 498 -26.05 41.57 79.62
N TRP A 499 -26.14 41.46 78.28
CA TRP A 499 -27.17 40.88 77.37
C TRP A 499 -26.59 40.62 75.95
N LEU A 500 -27.43 40.05 75.07
CA LEU A 500 -27.33 40.01 73.59
C LEU A 500 -26.31 39.06 72.92
N ASP A 501 -26.72 37.79 72.88
CA ASP A 501 -26.41 36.79 71.85
C ASP A 501 -27.08 37.14 70.49
N THR A 502 -26.71 36.43 69.40
CA THR A 502 -27.28 36.38 68.03
C THR A 502 -26.84 37.42 66.96
N SER A 503 -25.67 37.20 66.32
CA SER A 503 -25.32 37.72 64.97
C SER A 503 -25.59 36.74 63.81
N ALA A 504 -25.86 35.47 64.11
CA ALA A 504 -26.11 34.40 63.13
C ALA A 504 -27.61 34.17 62.87
N VAL A 505 -27.99 34.10 61.59
CA VAL A 505 -29.32 33.70 61.12
C VAL A 505 -29.29 32.20 60.84
N LYS A 506 -30.07 31.42 61.60
CA LYS A 506 -30.24 29.98 61.42
C LYS A 506 -31.62 29.69 60.83
N ILE A 507 -31.68 28.99 59.69
CA ILE A 507 -32.94 28.67 59.00
C ILE A 507 -32.93 27.22 58.53
N SER A 508 -33.88 26.44 59.04
CA SER A 508 -34.14 25.04 58.67
C SER A 508 -35.23 24.95 57.61
N VAL A 509 -35.00 24.15 56.57
CA VAL A 509 -35.95 23.93 55.47
C VAL A 509 -36.10 22.44 55.20
N THR A 510 -37.29 21.90 55.42
CA THR A 510 -37.63 20.51 55.09
C THR A 510 -38.36 20.45 53.74
N PHE A 511 -37.97 19.48 52.92
CA PHE A 511 -38.57 19.11 51.65
C PHE A 511 -39.15 17.69 51.78
N LYS A 512 -40.41 17.51 51.40
CA LYS A 512 -41.09 16.22 51.36
C LYS A 512 -41.11 15.70 49.92
N LEU A 513 -40.65 14.47 49.71
CA LEU A 513 -40.69 13.76 48.43
C LEU A 513 -41.51 12.48 48.60
N ASN A 514 -42.40 12.22 47.63
CA ASN A 514 -43.41 11.17 47.76
C ASN A 514 -42.90 9.76 47.38
N GLU A 515 -41.76 9.66 46.69
CA GLU A 515 -41.23 8.39 46.15
C GLU A 515 -39.69 8.40 46.09
N GLY A 516 -39.03 7.39 46.66
CA GLY A 516 -37.60 7.11 46.48
C GLY A 516 -36.86 6.62 47.73
N LYS A 517 -35.52 6.66 47.70
CA LYS A 517 -34.63 6.43 48.86
C LYS A 517 -33.56 7.52 48.99
N CYS A 518 -33.18 7.85 50.24
CA CYS A 518 -32.02 8.67 50.54
C CYS A 518 -30.74 7.96 50.07
N SER A 519 -29.96 8.58 49.18
CA SER A 519 -28.74 7.98 48.62
C SER A 519 -27.80 9.06 48.12
N LEU A 520 -26.58 9.11 48.68
CA LEU A 520 -25.53 10.08 48.35
C LEU A 520 -24.50 9.48 47.36
N LYS A 521 -24.95 9.00 46.20
CA LYS A 521 -24.06 8.36 45.20
C LYS A 521 -23.40 9.40 44.28
N LYS A 522 -22.12 9.18 43.98
CA LYS A 522 -21.31 9.91 43.00
C LYS A 522 -21.88 9.70 41.60
N THR A 523 -22.05 10.76 40.82
CA THR A 523 -22.44 10.68 39.40
C THR A 523 -21.19 10.76 38.52
N GLU A 524 -21.03 9.83 37.58
CA GLU A 524 -20.01 9.90 36.53
C GLU A 524 -20.54 10.70 35.34
N MET A 525 -19.67 11.49 34.70
CA MET A 525 -20.04 12.28 33.53
C MET A 525 -19.51 11.64 32.25
N PHE A 526 -20.38 11.53 31.25
CA PHE A 526 -19.98 11.42 29.85
C PHE A 526 -19.37 12.75 29.40
N GLN A 527 -18.33 12.69 28.56
CA GLN A 527 -17.83 13.85 27.81
C GLN A 527 -18.68 14.05 26.54
N GLU A 528 -19.45 15.13 26.51
CA GLU A 528 -19.87 15.78 25.26
C GLU A 528 -19.23 17.17 25.22
N GLY A 529 -18.68 17.54 24.06
CA GLY A 529 -18.39 18.91 23.59
C GLY A 529 -17.74 19.91 24.56
N LEU A 530 -16.46 20.25 24.30
CA LEU A 530 -16.02 21.62 24.59
C LEU A 530 -16.67 22.57 23.57
N GLU A 531 -17.56 23.45 24.03
CA GLU A 531 -17.74 24.77 23.41
C GLU A 531 -17.55 25.87 24.47
N GLU A 532 -16.84 26.92 24.09
CA GLU A 532 -16.65 28.11 24.91
C GLU A 532 -17.93 28.95 24.91
N ILE A 533 -18.44 29.31 26.10
CA ILE A 533 -19.51 30.31 26.22
C ILE A 533 -19.09 31.39 27.21
N MET A 534 -18.88 32.60 26.67
CA MET A 534 -18.62 33.82 27.42
C MET A 534 -19.78 34.17 28.38
N PRO A 535 -19.55 34.92 29.47
CA PRO A 535 -20.53 35.05 30.54
C PRO A 535 -21.67 36.01 30.20
N GLU A 536 -22.78 35.48 29.67
CA GLU A 536 -24.04 36.21 29.66
C GLU A 536 -24.54 36.46 31.08
N ARG A 537 -24.35 37.70 31.53
CA ARG A 537 -25.11 38.26 32.66
C ARG A 537 -26.59 38.25 32.29
N HIS A 538 -27.40 37.35 32.87
CA HIS A 538 -28.68 37.70 33.50
C HIS A 538 -29.30 36.48 34.22
N ASN A 539 -29.72 36.66 35.48
CA ASN A 539 -30.52 35.71 36.29
C ASN A 539 -29.88 34.43 36.89
N SER A 540 -28.62 34.49 37.33
CA SER A 540 -28.11 33.55 38.36
C SER A 540 -28.35 34.09 39.79
N VAL A 541 -28.48 33.19 40.78
CA VAL A 541 -28.54 33.54 42.21
C VAL A 541 -27.45 32.77 42.92
N MET A 542 -26.55 33.49 43.60
CA MET A 542 -25.39 32.94 44.31
C MET A 542 -25.35 33.48 45.74
N GLU A 543 -25.24 32.60 46.74
CA GLU A 543 -25.19 32.94 48.16
C GLU A 543 -24.17 32.05 48.89
N SER A 544 -23.46 32.60 49.88
CA SER A 544 -22.38 31.91 50.60
C SER A 544 -22.69 31.74 52.10
N PHE A 545 -22.45 30.54 52.66
CA PHE A 545 -22.76 30.14 54.03
C PHE A 545 -21.51 29.70 54.79
N HIS A 546 -21.56 29.74 56.13
CA HIS A 546 -20.45 29.29 56.98
C HIS A 546 -20.65 27.86 57.50
N TYR A 547 -21.91 27.43 57.66
CA TYR A 547 -22.26 26.06 58.01
C TYR A 547 -23.57 25.64 57.35
N VAL A 548 -23.60 24.42 56.83
CA VAL A 548 -24.81 23.77 56.30
C VAL A 548 -24.88 22.34 56.84
N ASN A 549 -26.05 21.95 57.34
CA ASN A 549 -26.37 20.58 57.73
C ASN A 549 -27.52 20.06 56.88
N LEU A 550 -27.29 19.01 56.09
CA LEU A 550 -28.26 18.39 55.21
C LEU A 550 -28.55 16.96 55.67
N THR A 551 -29.72 16.75 56.25
CA THR A 551 -30.19 15.43 56.69
C THR A 551 -31.20 14.87 55.68
N CYS A 552 -31.19 13.56 55.47
CA CYS A 552 -32.20 12.84 54.70
C CYS A 552 -32.67 11.64 55.52
N SER A 553 -34.00 11.50 55.67
CA SER A 553 -34.62 10.42 56.44
C SER A 553 -35.85 9.86 55.73
N SER A 554 -36.05 8.54 55.82
CA SER A 554 -37.22 7.84 55.29
C SER A 554 -38.19 7.45 56.42
N GLY A 555 -39.49 7.70 56.22
CA GLY A 555 -40.52 7.51 57.26
C GLY A 555 -40.79 6.05 57.64
N LYS A 556 -41.20 5.81 58.89
CA LYS A 556 -41.62 4.48 59.39
C LYS A 556 -43.05 4.12 58.93
N LYS A 557 -43.30 2.82 58.71
CA LYS A 557 -44.60 2.26 58.33
C LYS A 557 -45.68 2.53 59.40
N VAL A 558 -46.89 2.85 58.95
CA VAL A 558 -48.14 2.69 59.74
C VAL A 558 -48.89 1.47 59.17
N HIS A 559 -49.55 0.70 60.02
CA HIS A 559 -50.39 -0.44 59.61
C HIS A 559 -51.86 -0.19 59.96
N GLY A 560 -52.72 -0.33 58.96
CA GLY A 560 -54.17 -0.49 59.08
C GLY A 560 -54.60 -1.76 58.34
N PRO A 561 -55.70 -2.43 58.73
CA PRO A 561 -55.99 -3.77 58.26
C PRO A 561 -56.69 -3.81 56.89
N ILE A 562 -56.19 -4.71 56.03
CA ILE A 562 -56.86 -5.38 54.90
C ILE A 562 -57.07 -4.55 53.60
N SER A 563 -56.63 -5.17 52.49
CA SER A 563 -56.93 -4.91 51.07
C SER A 563 -56.26 -3.75 50.29
N ARG A 564 -55.30 -4.19 49.44
CA ARG A 564 -54.77 -3.59 48.19
C ARG A 564 -54.00 -2.24 48.25
N LEU A 565 -53.01 -2.18 47.34
CA LEU A 565 -52.19 -1.05 46.87
C LEU A 565 -50.84 -0.80 47.56
N THR A 566 -49.94 -0.22 46.75
CA THR A 566 -48.50 -0.10 46.96
C THR A 566 -48.13 0.81 48.13
N ALA A 567 -47.30 0.32 49.05
CA ALA A 567 -46.74 1.13 50.13
C ALA A 567 -45.66 2.10 49.60
N THR A 568 -46.02 3.39 49.46
CA THR A 568 -45.07 4.47 49.21
C THR A 568 -44.31 4.82 50.50
N ARG A 569 -42.99 5.00 50.39
CA ARG A 569 -42.15 5.53 51.48
C ARG A 569 -41.91 7.01 51.25
N GLU A 570 -42.39 7.84 52.17
CA GLU A 570 -42.12 9.28 52.14
C GLU A 570 -40.67 9.55 52.58
N ILE A 571 -40.00 10.47 51.88
CA ILE A 571 -38.66 10.97 52.22
C ILE A 571 -38.78 12.41 52.71
N PHE A 572 -38.04 12.73 53.77
CA PHE A 572 -37.86 14.07 54.28
C PHE A 572 -36.37 14.44 54.21
N ILE A 573 -36.06 15.45 53.39
CA ILE A 573 -34.73 16.09 53.32
C ILE A 573 -34.83 17.40 54.10
N THR A 574 -34.05 17.56 55.17
CA THR A 574 -34.00 18.81 55.95
C THR A 574 -32.62 19.44 55.84
N ALA A 575 -32.58 20.69 55.37
CA ALA A 575 -31.37 21.49 55.24
C ALA A 575 -31.41 22.65 56.24
N ASP A 576 -30.48 22.66 57.20
CA ASP A 576 -30.23 23.76 58.13
C ASP A 576 -29.08 24.61 57.60
N PHE A 577 -29.31 25.91 57.42
CA PHE A 577 -28.30 26.87 56.98
C PHE A 577 -28.00 27.85 58.10
N GLU A 578 -26.70 28.09 58.37
CA GLU A 578 -26.24 29.17 59.25
C GLU A 578 -25.47 30.22 58.43
N LEU A 579 -25.93 31.47 58.53
CA LEU A 579 -25.34 32.63 57.88
C LEU A 579 -25.07 33.73 58.92
N GLU A 580 -23.85 34.27 58.96
CA GLU A 580 -23.58 35.45 59.77
C GLU A 580 -24.02 36.73 59.05
N THR A 581 -24.66 37.64 59.78
CA THR A 581 -25.14 38.92 59.23
C THR A 581 -23.94 39.82 58.92
N SER A 582 -23.73 40.17 57.64
CA SER A 582 -22.57 40.97 57.23
C SER A 582 -22.56 42.35 57.90
N ARG A 583 -21.55 42.63 58.74
CA ARG A 583 -21.35 43.94 59.36
C ARG A 583 -21.15 45.08 58.35
N LYS A 584 -20.89 44.77 57.08
CA LYS A 584 -20.78 45.73 55.97
C LYS A 584 -22.14 46.15 55.37
N GLU A 585 -23.25 45.51 55.73
CA GLU A 585 -24.61 45.91 55.28
C GLU A 585 -25.31 46.86 56.28
N VAL A 586 -24.65 47.28 57.37
CA VAL A 586 -25.15 48.29 58.32
C VAL A 586 -24.81 49.68 57.78
N THR A 587 -25.83 50.53 57.64
CA THR A 587 -25.71 51.93 57.19
C THR A 587 -26.44 52.83 58.17
N ASP A 588 -26.21 54.15 58.15
CA ASP A 588 -26.85 55.11 59.07
C ASP A 588 -28.39 55.08 59.01
N THR A 589 -28.95 54.52 57.92
CA THR A 589 -30.38 54.33 57.65
C THR A 589 -30.90 52.91 57.93
N CYS A 590 -30.05 51.94 58.28
CA CYS A 590 -30.42 50.53 58.45
C CYS A 590 -29.57 49.86 59.54
N ASP A 591 -30.17 49.72 60.73
CA ASP A 591 -29.55 49.10 61.90
C ASP A 591 -29.29 47.59 61.74
N VAL A 592 -28.64 46.98 62.73
CA VAL A 592 -28.35 45.52 62.74
C VAL A 592 -29.63 44.68 62.58
N ARG A 593 -30.80 45.14 63.08
CA ARG A 593 -32.08 44.44 62.94
C ARG A 593 -32.64 44.58 61.51
N CYS A 594 -32.50 45.74 60.89
CA CYS A 594 -32.83 46.01 59.49
C CYS A 594 -31.96 45.18 58.54
N ALA A 595 -30.63 45.16 58.74
CA ALA A 595 -29.71 44.31 58.00
C ALA A 595 -30.12 42.84 58.10
N ARG A 596 -30.34 42.32 59.32
CA ARG A 596 -30.79 40.93 59.55
C ARG A 596 -32.07 40.59 58.79
N LYS A 597 -33.09 41.47 58.82
CA LYS A 597 -34.35 41.29 58.06
C LYS A 597 -34.13 41.33 56.54
N LYS A 598 -33.20 42.14 56.05
CA LYS A 598 -32.86 42.26 54.62
C LYS A 598 -32.16 40.98 54.13
N THR A 599 -31.19 40.46 54.89
CA THR A 599 -30.53 39.17 54.63
C THR A 599 -31.55 38.03 54.68
N GLU A 600 -32.43 37.98 55.70
CA GLU A 600 -33.49 36.98 55.80
C GLU A 600 -34.46 37.02 54.61
N LYS A 601 -34.86 38.21 54.15
CA LYS A 601 -35.77 38.37 52.99
C LYS A 601 -35.11 37.95 51.68
N ARG A 602 -33.80 38.21 51.50
CA ARG A 602 -33.00 37.74 50.36
C ARG A 602 -32.94 36.21 50.37
N PHE A 603 -32.57 35.62 51.49
CA PHE A 603 -32.47 34.16 51.65
C PHE A 603 -33.81 33.42 51.49
N ARG A 604 -34.92 33.96 52.03
CA ARG A 604 -36.29 33.44 51.79
C ARG A 604 -36.74 33.49 50.33
N LYS A 605 -36.05 34.23 49.44
CA LYS A 605 -36.27 34.17 47.98
C LYS A 605 -35.52 32.98 47.38
N THR A 606 -34.24 32.83 47.71
CA THR A 606 -33.38 31.71 47.28
C THR A 606 -33.95 30.34 47.68
N ILE A 607 -34.43 30.22 48.92
CA ILE A 607 -35.09 28.99 49.43
C ILE A 607 -36.37 28.63 48.66
N ARG A 608 -37.12 29.60 48.14
CA ARG A 608 -38.31 29.31 47.31
C ARG A 608 -37.92 28.72 45.96
N THR A 609 -36.84 29.20 45.35
CA THR A 609 -36.27 28.60 44.13
C THR A 609 -35.76 27.19 44.43
N LEU A 610 -35.01 26.99 45.52
CA LEU A 610 -34.50 25.69 45.94
C LEU A 610 -35.62 24.66 46.16
N ARG A 611 -36.73 25.05 46.80
CA ARG A 611 -37.89 24.17 47.00
C ARG A 611 -38.49 23.67 45.69
N LYS A 612 -38.48 24.49 44.63
CA LYS A 612 -38.99 24.16 43.30
C LYS A 612 -38.06 23.22 42.51
N THR A 613 -36.74 23.34 42.71
CA THR A 613 -35.75 22.48 42.04
C THR A 613 -35.62 21.11 42.71
N VAL A 614 -35.69 21.05 44.04
CA VAL A 614 -35.75 19.79 44.80
C VAL A 614 -37.00 18.98 44.44
N SER A 615 -38.16 19.62 44.26
CA SER A 615 -39.39 18.91 43.83
C SER A 615 -39.39 18.42 42.37
N ARG A 616 -38.30 18.63 41.62
CA ARG A 616 -38.14 18.29 40.19
C ARG A 616 -36.88 17.45 39.91
N ASP A 617 -36.26 16.87 40.94
CA ASP A 617 -34.99 16.12 40.87
C ASP A 617 -33.83 16.91 40.20
N GLN A 618 -33.83 18.25 40.31
CA GLN A 618 -32.85 19.16 39.69
C GLN A 618 -31.92 19.85 40.71
N PHE A 619 -31.78 19.27 41.90
CA PHE A 619 -30.85 19.70 42.94
C PHE A 619 -29.70 18.70 43.11
N ARG A 620 -28.46 19.17 43.00
CA ARG A 620 -27.23 18.38 43.18
C ARG A 620 -26.33 18.99 44.25
N VAL A 621 -25.55 18.16 44.94
CA VAL A 621 -24.57 18.60 45.93
C VAL A 621 -23.18 18.29 45.39
N ARG A 622 -22.31 19.30 45.37
CA ARG A 622 -20.93 19.22 44.88
C ARG A 622 -19.96 19.15 46.06
N VAL A 623 -19.31 18.02 46.23
CA VAL A 623 -18.31 17.77 47.29
C VAL A 623 -16.97 17.50 46.61
N SER A 624 -15.94 18.27 46.98
CA SER A 624 -14.58 18.13 46.41
C SER A 624 -14.55 18.11 44.86
N GLY A 625 -15.38 18.96 44.24
CA GLY A 625 -15.49 19.07 42.77
C GLY A 625 -16.42 18.05 42.09
N MET A 626 -16.89 17.02 42.78
CA MET A 626 -17.75 15.96 42.21
C MET A 626 -19.23 16.19 42.52
N ASP A 627 -20.11 15.95 41.55
CA ASP A 627 -21.57 16.05 41.73
C ASP A 627 -22.15 14.74 42.29
N HIS A 628 -22.98 14.89 43.33
CA HIS A 628 -23.73 13.82 43.96
C HIS A 628 -25.24 14.09 43.89
N GLU A 629 -26.00 13.01 43.69
CA GLU A 629 -27.46 13.03 43.82
C GLU A 629 -27.88 12.87 45.29
N VAL A 630 -29.05 13.41 45.63
CA VAL A 630 -29.52 13.58 47.02
C VAL A 630 -30.61 12.54 47.37
N ALA A 631 -31.42 12.15 46.39
CA ALA A 631 -32.41 11.09 46.50
C ALA A 631 -32.55 10.36 45.15
N ARG A 632 -32.93 9.08 45.17
CA ARG A 632 -33.09 8.25 43.97
C ARG A 632 -34.53 7.74 43.84
N LYS A 633 -35.17 8.01 42.71
CA LYS A 633 -36.55 7.59 42.43
C LYS A 633 -36.59 6.17 41.86
N SER A 634 -37.55 5.35 42.28
CA SER A 634 -37.67 3.94 41.88
C SER A 634 -38.52 3.76 40.61
N LEU A 635 -37.89 3.33 39.51
CA LEU A 635 -38.59 2.93 38.28
C LEU A 635 -39.26 1.56 38.47
N LYS A 636 -40.45 1.38 37.88
CA LYS A 636 -41.16 0.10 37.82
C LYS A 636 -40.96 -0.54 36.44
N LEU A 637 -40.17 -1.61 36.37
CA LEU A 637 -40.57 -2.81 35.64
C LEU A 637 -39.82 -4.03 36.20
N SER A 638 -40.57 -4.99 36.76
CA SER A 638 -40.24 -6.41 36.93
C SER A 638 -38.76 -6.83 37.01
N GLU A 639 -38.15 -6.77 38.20
CA GLU A 639 -36.97 -7.58 38.52
C GLU A 639 -37.34 -8.65 39.56
N LEU A 640 -37.33 -9.91 39.09
CA LEU A 640 -36.98 -11.04 39.93
C LEU A 640 -35.61 -10.77 40.56
N GLN A 641 -35.37 -11.23 41.77
CA GLN A 641 -34.05 -11.11 42.41
C GLN A 641 -33.02 -11.96 41.64
N GLN A 642 -32.38 -11.36 40.63
CA GLN A 642 -31.26 -11.97 39.92
C GLN A 642 -30.05 -11.98 40.85
N SER A 643 -29.83 -13.15 41.47
CA SER A 643 -28.49 -13.55 41.87
C SER A 643 -27.59 -13.51 40.63
N CYS A 644 -26.36 -13.04 40.82
CA CYS A 644 -25.38 -13.12 39.75
C CYS A 644 -25.13 -14.58 39.40
N GLY A 645 -24.97 -14.85 38.10
CA GLY A 645 -24.68 -16.20 37.65
C GLY A 645 -23.34 -16.68 38.20
N VAL A 646 -23.16 -18.00 38.22
CA VAL A 646 -21.82 -18.59 38.38
C VAL A 646 -20.87 -17.95 37.35
N GLY A 647 -19.66 -17.62 37.79
CA GLY A 647 -18.66 -16.87 37.03
C GLY A 647 -18.81 -15.35 37.04
N GLN A 648 -19.84 -14.81 37.68
CA GLN A 648 -20.04 -13.36 37.84
C GLN A 648 -19.83 -12.91 39.30
N MET A 649 -19.47 -11.65 39.46
CA MET A 649 -19.34 -10.94 40.73
C MET A 649 -20.31 -9.77 40.79
N HIS A 650 -20.88 -9.59 41.98
CA HIS A 650 -21.84 -8.53 42.26
C HIS A 650 -21.15 -7.16 42.43
N VAL A 651 -20.89 -6.47 41.32
CA VAL A 651 -20.37 -5.09 41.31
C VAL A 651 -21.53 -4.11 41.42
N GLY A 652 -21.93 -3.85 42.67
CA GLY A 652 -22.87 -2.78 43.03
C GLY A 652 -24.36 -3.13 42.88
N ASN A 653 -24.86 -3.21 41.65
CA ASN A 653 -26.27 -3.55 41.35
C ASN A 653 -26.40 -4.18 39.93
N ARG A 654 -25.29 -4.74 39.45
CA ARG A 654 -25.05 -5.39 38.17
C ARG A 654 -24.12 -6.57 38.44
N CYS A 655 -24.11 -7.53 37.53
CA CYS A 655 -23.26 -8.71 37.62
C CYS A 655 -22.18 -8.60 36.56
N ASP A 656 -20.99 -8.21 36.98
CA ASP A 656 -19.82 -8.13 36.09
C ASP A 656 -19.15 -9.51 36.07
N GLN A 657 -18.50 -9.85 34.96
CA GLN A 657 -17.80 -11.12 34.82
C GLN A 657 -16.51 -11.11 35.65
N CYS A 658 -16.14 -12.25 36.27
CA CYS A 658 -14.83 -12.38 36.89
C CYS A 658 -13.72 -12.14 35.86
N SER A 659 -12.63 -11.47 36.26
CA SER A 659 -11.52 -11.21 35.35
C SER A 659 -10.73 -12.50 35.06
N PRO A 660 -9.96 -12.58 33.97
CA PRO A 660 -9.00 -13.67 33.76
C PRO A 660 -8.10 -13.83 34.98
N GLY A 661 -7.81 -15.08 35.35
CA GLY A 661 -7.13 -15.43 36.60
C GLY A 661 -8.07 -15.62 37.81
N GLU A 662 -9.35 -15.27 37.70
CA GLU A 662 -10.33 -15.42 38.78
C GLU A 662 -11.55 -16.26 38.38
N TYR A 663 -12.22 -16.85 39.36
CA TYR A 663 -13.43 -17.65 39.17
C TYR A 663 -14.47 -17.41 40.27
N SER A 664 -15.74 -17.65 39.96
CA SER A 664 -16.83 -17.64 40.93
C SER A 664 -17.69 -18.91 40.78
N PRO A 665 -17.55 -19.91 41.68
CA PRO A 665 -18.26 -21.18 41.53
C PRO A 665 -19.72 -21.11 41.97
N ASP A 666 -20.10 -20.07 42.71
CA ASP A 666 -21.43 -19.92 43.30
C ASP A 666 -22.15 -18.62 42.90
N GLY A 667 -21.46 -17.61 42.35
CA GLY A 667 -22.06 -16.30 42.02
C GLY A 667 -22.44 -15.45 43.24
N PHE A 668 -22.20 -15.95 44.46
CA PHE A 668 -22.54 -15.31 45.73
C PHE A 668 -21.31 -14.72 46.45
N LYS A 669 -20.12 -15.24 46.16
CA LYS A 669 -18.85 -14.70 46.67
C LYS A 669 -18.21 -13.74 45.64
N PRO A 670 -17.37 -12.79 46.08
CA PRO A 670 -16.49 -12.08 45.15
C PRO A 670 -15.59 -13.08 44.43
N CYS A 671 -15.14 -12.73 43.22
CA CYS A 671 -14.27 -13.57 42.42
C CYS A 671 -13.03 -14.00 43.22
N LEU A 672 -12.70 -15.28 43.16
CA LEU A 672 -11.57 -15.86 43.86
C LEU A 672 -10.42 -16.08 42.86
N PRO A 673 -9.18 -15.73 43.19
CA PRO A 673 -8.04 -16.02 42.32
C PRO A 673 -7.85 -17.53 42.17
N CYS A 674 -7.43 -17.97 40.99
CA CYS A 674 -7.17 -19.38 40.73
C CYS A 674 -6.10 -19.95 41.69
N PRO A 675 -6.37 -21.09 42.35
CA PRO A 675 -5.40 -21.72 43.25
C PRO A 675 -4.18 -22.25 42.48
N LEU A 676 -3.06 -22.45 43.19
CA LEU A 676 -1.81 -22.93 42.61
C LEU A 676 -2.00 -24.23 41.82
N GLY A 677 -1.42 -24.28 40.62
CA GLY A 677 -1.59 -25.41 39.69
C GLY A 677 -2.88 -25.34 38.85
N THR A 678 -3.60 -24.22 38.87
CA THR A 678 -4.76 -23.95 38.02
C THR A 678 -4.71 -22.54 37.44
N TYR A 679 -5.33 -22.33 36.27
CA TYR A 679 -5.35 -21.06 35.54
C TYR A 679 -6.72 -20.79 34.90
N GLN A 680 -7.02 -19.54 34.53
CA GLN A 680 -8.26 -19.18 33.84
C GLN A 680 -8.08 -18.04 32.82
N PRO A 681 -8.05 -18.32 31.51
CA PRO A 681 -7.83 -17.28 30.48
C PRO A 681 -9.08 -16.46 30.15
N GLU A 682 -10.28 -17.00 30.38
CA GLU A 682 -11.52 -16.36 29.99
C GLU A 682 -12.22 -15.68 31.18
N ALA A 683 -12.69 -14.46 30.95
CA ALA A 683 -13.57 -13.78 31.89
C ALA A 683 -14.90 -14.53 32.08
N GLY A 684 -15.49 -14.43 33.27
CA GLY A 684 -16.85 -14.92 33.50
C GLY A 684 -16.97 -16.42 33.81
N ARG A 685 -15.87 -17.10 34.17
CA ARG A 685 -15.82 -18.56 34.34
C ARG A 685 -16.03 -19.05 35.78
N VAL A 686 -16.57 -20.27 35.88
CA VAL A 686 -17.09 -20.86 37.13
C VAL A 686 -16.07 -21.69 37.92
N SER A 687 -14.94 -22.02 37.29
CA SER A 687 -13.85 -22.84 37.83
C SER A 687 -12.57 -22.56 37.04
N CYS A 688 -11.41 -22.90 37.60
CA CYS A 688 -10.12 -22.78 36.91
C CYS A 688 -9.72 -24.11 36.26
N PHE A 689 -9.02 -24.05 35.14
CA PHE A 689 -8.47 -25.21 34.45
C PHE A 689 -7.22 -25.70 35.19
N PRO A 690 -7.07 -27.00 35.49
CA PRO A 690 -5.84 -27.53 36.07
C PRO A 690 -4.71 -27.55 35.03
N CYS A 691 -3.48 -27.24 35.45
CA CYS A 691 -2.29 -27.37 34.59
C CYS A 691 -2.05 -28.82 34.11
N GLY A 692 -2.57 -29.83 34.83
CA GLY A 692 -2.37 -31.25 34.52
C GLY A 692 -0.95 -31.74 34.81
N GLY A 693 -0.72 -33.06 34.72
CA GLY A 693 0.63 -33.64 34.85
C GLY A 693 1.37 -33.39 36.17
N GLY A 694 0.67 -32.97 37.24
CA GLY A 694 1.28 -32.59 38.51
C GLY A 694 2.02 -31.24 38.49
N LEU A 695 1.77 -30.39 37.49
CA LEU A 695 2.40 -29.06 37.38
C LEU A 695 1.78 -28.04 38.34
N THR A 696 2.63 -27.17 38.89
CA THR A 696 2.28 -26.01 39.72
C THR A 696 2.28 -24.72 38.90
N THR A 697 1.57 -23.68 39.35
CA THR A 697 1.71 -22.32 38.79
C THR A 697 2.67 -21.51 39.65
N ARG A 698 3.37 -20.53 39.04
CA ARG A 698 4.32 -19.65 39.74
C ARG A 698 3.67 -18.78 40.83
N HIS A 699 2.37 -18.50 40.69
CA HIS A 699 1.58 -17.68 41.59
C HIS A 699 0.08 -18.06 41.54
N THR A 700 -0.67 -17.61 42.54
CA THR A 700 -2.15 -17.70 42.54
C THR A 700 -2.75 -16.60 41.67
N GLY A 701 -3.87 -16.88 41.00
CA GLY A 701 -4.48 -15.94 40.06
C GLY A 701 -3.95 -16.04 38.63
N ALA A 702 -3.27 -17.14 38.30
CA ALA A 702 -2.74 -17.40 36.96
C ALA A 702 -3.83 -17.32 35.88
N SER A 703 -3.60 -16.52 34.84
CA SER A 703 -4.56 -16.35 33.75
C SER A 703 -4.23 -17.24 32.55
N LEU A 704 -2.97 -17.60 32.33
CA LEU A 704 -2.55 -18.37 31.15
C LEU A 704 -1.88 -19.70 31.52
N PHE A 705 -1.90 -20.67 30.61
CA PHE A 705 -1.18 -21.93 30.81
C PHE A 705 0.35 -21.71 30.89
N GLN A 706 0.87 -20.61 30.32
CA GLN A 706 2.26 -20.18 30.44
C GLN A 706 2.71 -19.94 31.90
N ASP A 707 1.78 -19.67 32.83
CA ASP A 707 2.06 -19.54 34.25
C ASP A 707 2.31 -20.88 34.96
N CYS A 708 1.99 -22.01 34.31
CA CYS A 708 2.29 -23.36 34.77
C CYS A 708 3.78 -23.69 34.55
N GLU A 709 4.45 -24.18 35.59
CA GLU A 709 5.89 -24.49 35.62
C GLU A 709 6.20 -25.77 34.83
N THR A 710 6.21 -25.65 33.50
CA THR A 710 6.57 -26.74 32.58
C THR A 710 8.06 -27.09 32.65
N LYS A 711 8.38 -28.37 32.40
CA LYS A 711 9.79 -28.85 32.38
C LYS A 711 10.56 -28.40 31.14
N VAL A 712 9.84 -28.09 30.06
CA VAL A 712 10.35 -27.63 28.77
C VAL A 712 9.35 -26.64 28.18
N GLN A 713 9.84 -25.50 27.71
CA GLN A 713 9.01 -24.48 27.07
C GLN A 713 8.87 -24.79 25.58
N CYS A 714 7.65 -24.93 25.09
CA CYS A 714 7.39 -25.24 23.69
C CYS A 714 7.46 -23.99 22.83
N SER A 715 8.13 -24.08 21.67
CA SER A 715 8.06 -23.07 20.62
C SER A 715 6.68 -23.06 19.94
N PRO A 716 6.34 -22.00 19.20
CA PRO A 716 5.18 -21.99 18.31
C PRO A 716 5.12 -23.24 17.42
N GLY A 717 3.90 -23.60 17.04
CA GLY A 717 3.59 -24.83 16.33
C GLY A 717 3.63 -26.09 17.21
N HIS A 718 4.00 -25.98 18.49
CA HIS A 718 4.03 -27.13 19.39
C HIS A 718 3.17 -26.87 20.62
N PHE A 719 2.46 -27.89 21.07
CA PHE A 719 1.75 -27.90 22.35
C PHE A 719 2.45 -28.78 23.37
N TYR A 720 2.38 -28.39 24.63
CA TYR A 720 2.92 -29.14 25.75
C TYR A 720 1.98 -30.27 26.16
N ASN A 721 2.41 -31.52 25.98
CA ASN A 721 1.67 -32.69 26.45
C ASN A 721 1.97 -32.94 27.94
N THR A 722 0.95 -32.79 28.77
CA THR A 722 1.04 -32.91 30.25
C THR A 722 1.20 -34.34 30.75
N THR A 723 0.94 -35.35 29.93
CA THR A 723 1.15 -36.78 30.25
C THR A 723 2.57 -37.23 29.93
N THR A 724 3.15 -36.76 28.82
CA THR A 724 4.51 -37.15 28.39
C THR A 724 5.60 -36.15 28.76
N HIS A 725 5.23 -34.97 29.29
CA HIS A 725 6.12 -33.84 29.60
C HIS A 725 7.00 -33.43 28.41
N ARG A 726 6.44 -33.45 27.19
CA ARG A 726 7.13 -33.15 25.94
C ARG A 726 6.30 -32.23 25.06
N CYS A 727 7.00 -31.42 24.27
CA CYS A 727 6.40 -30.63 23.19
C CYS A 727 6.07 -31.55 22.02
N ILE A 728 4.82 -31.52 21.58
CA ILE A 728 4.32 -32.27 20.42
C ILE A 728 3.86 -31.25 19.38
N ARG A 729 4.16 -31.50 18.11
CA ARG A 729 3.72 -30.62 17.01
C ARG A 729 2.20 -30.61 16.90
N CYS A 730 1.65 -29.47 16.52
CA CYS A 730 0.24 -29.35 16.14
C CYS A 730 -0.03 -30.20 14.91
N ILE A 731 -1.05 -31.06 14.98
CA ILE A 731 -1.43 -31.94 13.87
C ILE A 731 -2.05 -31.13 12.73
N VAL A 732 -2.05 -31.69 11.52
CA VAL A 732 -2.69 -31.10 10.33
C VAL A 732 -4.12 -30.64 10.64
N GLY A 733 -4.43 -29.40 10.25
CA GLY A 733 -5.71 -28.75 10.57
C GLY A 733 -5.73 -28.02 11.93
N THR A 734 -4.60 -27.95 12.63
CA THR A 734 -4.43 -27.18 13.87
C THR A 734 -3.12 -26.39 13.86
N TYR A 735 -3.08 -25.25 14.55
CA TYR A 735 -1.92 -24.37 14.63
C TYR A 735 -1.75 -23.78 16.04
N GLN A 736 -0.56 -23.24 16.36
CA GLN A 736 -0.31 -22.56 17.63
C GLN A 736 0.69 -21.40 17.46
N PRO A 737 0.27 -20.12 17.53
CA PRO A 737 1.19 -18.98 17.43
C PRO A 737 1.97 -18.72 18.71
N GLU A 738 1.43 -19.07 19.88
CA GLU A 738 2.00 -18.69 21.16
C GLU A 738 2.97 -19.74 21.72
N PHE A 739 4.02 -19.26 22.39
CA PHE A 739 4.95 -20.13 23.11
C PHE A 739 4.27 -20.81 24.30
N GLY A 740 4.66 -22.06 24.58
CA GLY A 740 4.38 -22.73 25.84
C GLY A 740 2.93 -23.08 26.13
N GLN A 741 2.03 -23.15 25.13
CA GLN A 741 0.63 -23.55 25.31
C GLN A 741 0.44 -25.08 25.42
N ASN A 742 -0.67 -25.56 25.98
CA ASN A 742 -1.01 -26.99 26.11
C ASN A 742 -2.02 -27.51 25.07
N TYR A 743 -2.41 -26.70 24.11
CA TYR A 743 -3.35 -27.06 23.04
C TYR A 743 -2.93 -26.46 21.69
N CYS A 744 -3.53 -26.95 20.61
CA CYS A 744 -3.47 -26.33 19.29
C CYS A 744 -4.85 -25.82 18.90
N ILE A 745 -4.90 -24.68 18.23
CA ILE A 745 -6.10 -24.02 17.75
C ILE A 745 -6.54 -24.71 16.46
N SER A 746 -7.78 -25.18 16.37
CA SER A 746 -8.32 -25.73 15.11
C SER A 746 -8.49 -24.65 14.05
N CYS A 747 -8.22 -25.00 12.80
CA CYS A 747 -8.50 -24.13 11.65
C CYS A 747 -9.99 -23.79 11.53
N PRO A 748 -10.37 -22.56 11.12
CA PRO A 748 -11.77 -22.14 11.01
C PRO A 748 -12.45 -22.69 9.74
N GLY A 749 -13.71 -23.12 9.87
CA GLY A 749 -14.49 -23.64 8.73
C GLY A 749 -13.93 -24.96 8.17
N ASN A 750 -14.02 -25.15 6.85
CA ASN A 750 -13.47 -26.33 6.16
C ASN A 750 -12.01 -26.14 5.72
N THR A 751 -11.21 -25.36 6.46
CA THR A 751 -9.79 -25.12 6.14
C THR A 751 -8.87 -26.06 6.92
N THR A 752 -7.70 -26.34 6.35
CA THR A 752 -6.70 -27.26 6.93
C THR A 752 -5.29 -26.74 6.69
N THR A 753 -4.35 -27.06 7.56
CA THR A 753 -2.93 -26.77 7.32
C THR A 753 -2.30 -27.79 6.35
N ASP A 754 -1.16 -27.44 5.77
CA ASP A 754 -0.43 -28.32 4.84
C ASP A 754 0.51 -29.30 5.54
N PHE A 755 1.02 -28.94 6.73
CA PHE A 755 2.03 -29.69 7.47
C PHE A 755 1.75 -29.69 8.99
N ASP A 756 2.48 -30.53 9.73
CA ASP A 756 2.47 -30.56 11.19
C ASP A 756 3.38 -29.48 11.78
N GLY A 757 2.95 -28.86 12.87
CA GLY A 757 3.71 -27.79 13.52
C GLY A 757 3.37 -26.38 13.02
N SER A 758 2.19 -26.19 12.41
CA SER A 758 1.76 -24.87 11.92
C SER A 758 1.67 -23.82 13.03
N THR A 759 2.12 -22.61 12.74
CA THR A 759 2.27 -21.50 13.69
C THR A 759 1.20 -20.42 13.54
N ASN A 760 0.56 -20.27 12.37
CA ASN A 760 -0.31 -19.13 12.09
C ASN A 760 -1.63 -19.56 11.44
N ILE A 761 -2.72 -18.82 11.71
CA ILE A 761 -4.02 -19.02 11.06
C ILE A 761 -3.95 -18.83 9.54
N THR A 762 -3.00 -18.04 9.03
CA THR A 762 -2.75 -17.90 7.58
C THR A 762 -2.30 -19.19 6.90
N GLN A 763 -1.83 -20.19 7.67
CA GLN A 763 -1.50 -21.52 7.17
C GLN A 763 -2.73 -22.44 7.08
N CYS A 764 -3.90 -22.02 7.57
CA CYS A 764 -5.17 -22.72 7.39
C CYS A 764 -5.76 -22.41 6.01
N LYS A 765 -5.50 -23.29 5.05
CA LYS A 765 -5.87 -23.11 3.64
C LYS A 765 -7.16 -23.86 3.28
N ASN A 766 -7.98 -23.30 2.40
CA ASN A 766 -9.10 -24.03 1.80
C ASN A 766 -8.60 -24.93 0.67
N ARG A 767 -9.00 -26.20 0.67
CA ARG A 767 -8.64 -27.21 -0.35
C ARG A 767 -9.75 -27.43 -1.40
N GLN A 768 -10.90 -26.77 -1.28
CA GLN A 768 -11.99 -26.89 -2.25
C GLN A 768 -11.76 -25.99 -3.48
N CYS A 769 -11.79 -26.61 -4.66
CA CYS A 769 -11.60 -25.97 -5.96
C CYS A 769 -12.13 -26.89 -7.08
N GLY A 770 -12.16 -26.39 -8.33
CA GLY A 770 -12.71 -27.12 -9.47
C GLY A 770 -14.21 -26.92 -9.68
N GLY A 771 -14.76 -27.53 -10.75
CA GLY A 771 -16.19 -27.53 -11.05
C GLY A 771 -16.55 -27.51 -12.55
N GLU A 772 -17.85 -27.56 -12.82
CA GLU A 772 -18.42 -27.37 -14.16
C GLU A 772 -18.69 -25.89 -14.41
N LEU A 773 -18.14 -25.35 -15.51
CA LEU A 773 -18.19 -23.94 -15.89
C LEU A 773 -18.97 -23.80 -17.21
N GLY A 774 -20.19 -23.28 -17.15
CA GLY A 774 -21.08 -23.14 -18.32
C GLY A 774 -21.36 -21.69 -18.76
N ASP A 775 -20.92 -20.71 -17.98
CA ASP A 775 -21.33 -19.32 -18.12
C ASP A 775 -20.60 -18.56 -19.24
N TYR A 776 -21.20 -17.42 -19.63
CA TYR A 776 -20.66 -16.55 -20.68
C TYR A 776 -19.29 -15.96 -20.34
N THR A 777 -18.99 -15.77 -19.06
CA THR A 777 -17.69 -15.29 -18.52
C THR A 777 -17.47 -15.94 -17.17
N GLY A 778 -16.22 -16.19 -16.79
CA GLY A 778 -15.88 -16.65 -15.44
C GLY A 778 -14.38 -16.58 -15.16
N TYR A 779 -13.98 -17.18 -14.04
CA TYR A 779 -12.58 -17.23 -13.59
C TYR A 779 -12.20 -18.67 -13.24
N ILE A 780 -10.95 -19.01 -13.51
CA ILE A 780 -10.29 -20.25 -13.08
C ILE A 780 -9.24 -19.82 -12.06
N GLU A 781 -9.40 -20.17 -10.79
CA GLU A 781 -8.56 -19.64 -9.71
C GLU A 781 -8.00 -20.75 -8.82
N SER A 782 -6.72 -20.64 -8.47
CA SER A 782 -6.12 -21.49 -7.44
C SER A 782 -6.79 -21.23 -6.09
N PRO A 783 -6.94 -22.24 -5.21
CA PRO A 783 -7.53 -22.03 -3.90
C PRO A 783 -6.77 -20.95 -3.11
N ASN A 784 -7.52 -20.10 -2.40
CA ASN A 784 -7.03 -18.98 -1.59
C ASN A 784 -6.42 -17.78 -2.34
N TYR A 785 -6.42 -17.73 -3.68
CA TYR A 785 -5.90 -16.60 -4.45
C TYR A 785 -6.47 -15.23 -3.96
N PRO A 786 -5.64 -14.18 -3.77
CA PRO A 786 -4.22 -14.05 -4.14
C PRO A 786 -3.23 -14.55 -3.07
N GLY A 787 -3.70 -15.25 -2.04
CA GLY A 787 -2.87 -15.95 -1.07
C GLY A 787 -2.46 -17.35 -1.54
N ASP A 788 -1.63 -17.99 -0.72
CA ASP A 788 -0.95 -19.24 -1.06
C ASP A 788 -1.91 -20.45 -1.18
N TYR A 789 -1.81 -21.21 -2.28
CA TYR A 789 -2.60 -22.43 -2.47
C TYR A 789 -2.09 -23.61 -1.62
N PRO A 790 -2.90 -24.63 -1.30
CA PRO A 790 -2.48 -25.73 -0.45
C PRO A 790 -1.61 -26.75 -1.18
N ALA A 791 -0.63 -27.31 -0.48
CA ALA A 791 0.15 -28.47 -0.92
C ALA A 791 -0.77 -29.70 -1.13
N ASN A 792 -0.44 -30.63 -2.03
CA ASN A 792 -1.22 -31.83 -2.33
C ASN A 792 -2.70 -31.51 -2.68
N THR A 793 -2.92 -30.51 -3.53
CA THR A 793 -4.26 -30.14 -4.02
C THR A 793 -4.40 -30.51 -5.49
N GLU A 794 -5.55 -31.07 -5.86
CA GLU A 794 -5.91 -31.33 -7.25
C GLU A 794 -7.25 -30.64 -7.57
N CYS A 795 -7.20 -29.65 -8.45
CA CYS A 795 -8.36 -28.89 -8.90
C CYS A 795 -8.65 -29.23 -10.36
N THR A 796 -9.89 -29.61 -10.68
CA THR A 796 -10.31 -29.88 -12.07
C THR A 796 -11.49 -29.01 -12.46
N TRP A 797 -11.37 -28.25 -13.57
CA TRP A 797 -12.46 -27.47 -14.14
C TRP A 797 -12.81 -27.92 -15.55
N ASN A 798 -14.11 -27.93 -15.84
CA ASN A 798 -14.67 -28.28 -17.15
C ASN A 798 -15.43 -27.09 -17.73
N ILE A 799 -14.85 -26.40 -18.72
CA ILE A 799 -15.56 -25.35 -19.45
C ILE A 799 -16.40 -26.01 -20.55
N ASN A 800 -17.72 -25.90 -20.38
CA ASN A 800 -18.77 -26.46 -21.23
C ASN A 800 -19.69 -25.33 -21.76
N PRO A 801 -19.27 -24.55 -22.77
CA PRO A 801 -20.03 -23.43 -23.29
C PRO A 801 -21.38 -23.84 -23.91
N PRO A 802 -22.34 -22.90 -24.00
CA PRO A 802 -23.56 -23.07 -24.78
C PRO A 802 -23.30 -23.38 -26.27
N PRO A 803 -24.28 -23.94 -27.00
CA PRO A 803 -24.17 -24.14 -28.45
C PRO A 803 -23.80 -22.86 -29.19
N LYS A 804 -23.01 -23.00 -30.27
CA LYS A 804 -22.43 -21.89 -31.07
C LYS A 804 -21.45 -20.96 -30.33
N ARG A 805 -20.99 -21.29 -29.12
CA ARG A 805 -19.94 -20.51 -28.44
C ARG A 805 -18.54 -21.14 -28.62
N ARG A 806 -17.53 -20.28 -28.63
CA ARG A 806 -16.09 -20.59 -28.53
C ARG A 806 -15.55 -20.07 -27.19
N ILE A 807 -14.34 -20.49 -26.79
CA ILE A 807 -13.69 -20.09 -25.54
C ILE A 807 -12.47 -19.24 -25.87
N LEU A 808 -12.36 -18.06 -25.25
CA LEU A 808 -11.16 -17.23 -25.16
C LEU A 808 -10.68 -17.24 -23.71
N ILE A 809 -9.39 -17.45 -23.51
CA ILE A 809 -8.71 -17.37 -22.22
C ILE A 809 -7.68 -16.25 -22.29
N VAL A 810 -7.56 -15.48 -21.21
CA VAL A 810 -6.43 -14.61 -20.94
C VAL A 810 -5.79 -15.08 -19.64
N VAL A 811 -4.49 -15.40 -19.71
CA VAL A 811 -3.64 -15.65 -18.56
C VAL A 811 -2.91 -14.34 -18.26
N PRO A 812 -3.25 -13.62 -17.17
CA PRO A 812 -2.61 -12.35 -16.82
C PRO A 812 -1.19 -12.58 -16.27
N GLU A 813 -1.12 -13.43 -15.25
CA GLU A 813 0.07 -13.84 -14.53
C GLU A 813 -0.24 -15.16 -13.81
N ILE A 814 0.79 -15.97 -13.56
CA ILE A 814 0.72 -17.22 -12.82
C ILE A 814 1.94 -17.29 -11.91
N PHE A 815 1.73 -17.55 -10.62
CA PHE A 815 2.81 -17.76 -9.65
C PHE A 815 2.82 -19.24 -9.23
N LEU A 816 3.75 -20.01 -9.81
CA LEU A 816 4.09 -21.37 -9.38
C LEU A 816 5.58 -21.44 -8.97
N PRO A 817 5.93 -22.23 -7.93
CA PRO A 817 7.31 -22.55 -7.58
C PRO A 817 8.11 -23.02 -8.79
N ILE A 818 9.40 -22.69 -8.82
CA ILE A 818 10.31 -23.14 -9.88
C ILE A 818 10.98 -24.43 -9.38
N GLU A 819 10.69 -25.56 -10.03
CA GLU A 819 11.20 -26.89 -9.68
C GLU A 819 11.66 -27.67 -10.91
N ASP A 820 12.75 -28.43 -10.76
CA ASP A 820 13.34 -29.23 -11.85
C ASP A 820 12.44 -30.39 -12.33
N GLU A 821 11.56 -30.93 -11.47
CA GLU A 821 10.66 -32.05 -11.80
C GLU A 821 9.20 -31.63 -12.04
N CYS A 822 8.89 -30.32 -12.15
CA CYS A 822 7.52 -29.79 -12.32
C CYS A 822 6.50 -30.37 -11.31
N GLY A 823 6.75 -30.28 -10.00
CA GLY A 823 5.82 -30.78 -8.99
C GLY A 823 4.46 -30.07 -8.99
N ASP A 824 4.47 -28.74 -9.14
CA ASP A 824 3.28 -27.90 -9.24
C ASP A 824 3.02 -27.53 -10.71
N TYR A 825 1.85 -27.90 -11.27
CA TYR A 825 1.53 -27.61 -12.67
C TYR A 825 0.06 -27.26 -12.92
N LEU A 826 -0.16 -26.38 -13.90
CA LEU A 826 -1.46 -26.04 -14.48
C LEU A 826 -1.48 -26.46 -15.96
N VAL A 827 -2.44 -27.29 -16.33
CA VAL A 827 -2.60 -27.77 -17.71
C VAL A 827 -4.03 -27.62 -18.22
N MET A 828 -4.16 -27.26 -19.50
CA MET A 828 -5.43 -27.05 -20.19
C MET A 828 -5.45 -27.88 -21.49
N ARG A 829 -6.33 -28.88 -21.55
CA ARG A 829 -6.44 -29.83 -22.67
C ARG A 829 -7.88 -29.93 -23.17
N LYS A 830 -8.09 -30.54 -24.34
CA LYS A 830 -9.46 -30.81 -24.85
C LYS A 830 -10.26 -31.77 -23.96
N SER A 831 -9.60 -32.66 -23.22
CA SER A 831 -10.19 -33.65 -22.32
C SER A 831 -9.14 -34.15 -21.32
N SER A 832 -9.57 -34.90 -20.30
CA SER A 832 -8.72 -35.52 -19.26
C SER A 832 -7.74 -36.59 -19.75
N SER A 833 -7.75 -36.94 -21.05
CA SER A 833 -6.78 -37.90 -21.60
C SER A 833 -5.40 -37.27 -21.71
N SER A 834 -4.36 -38.00 -21.30
CA SER A 834 -2.95 -37.58 -21.46
C SER A 834 -2.56 -37.38 -22.94
N ASN A 835 -3.18 -38.12 -23.85
CA ASN A 835 -2.98 -38.01 -25.30
C ASN A 835 -3.86 -36.92 -25.95
N SER A 836 -4.58 -36.13 -25.15
CA SER A 836 -5.44 -35.05 -25.64
C SER A 836 -4.60 -33.83 -26.04
N VAL A 837 -5.06 -33.06 -27.02
CA VAL A 837 -4.34 -31.86 -27.46
C VAL A 837 -4.27 -30.87 -26.30
N THR A 838 -3.05 -30.62 -25.81
CA THR A 838 -2.73 -29.54 -24.87
C THR A 838 -2.86 -28.19 -25.58
N THR A 839 -3.61 -27.28 -24.97
CA THR A 839 -3.79 -25.89 -25.42
C THR A 839 -2.82 -24.97 -24.67
N TYR A 840 -2.59 -25.24 -23.38
CA TYR A 840 -1.70 -24.48 -22.50
C TYR A 840 -1.19 -25.39 -21.36
N GLU A 841 0.05 -25.22 -20.94
CA GLU A 841 0.69 -25.98 -19.86
C GLU A 841 1.80 -25.11 -19.25
N THR A 842 1.89 -25.05 -17.92
CA THR A 842 2.99 -24.41 -17.18
C THR A 842 3.22 -25.12 -15.85
N CYS A 843 4.48 -25.15 -15.40
CA CYS A 843 4.87 -25.63 -14.07
C CYS A 843 5.75 -24.61 -13.31
N GLN A 844 5.78 -23.35 -13.77
CA GLN A 844 6.62 -22.29 -13.20
C GLN A 844 5.91 -20.93 -13.24
N THR A 845 6.47 -19.96 -12.50
CA THR A 845 6.00 -18.57 -12.51
C THR A 845 6.13 -17.93 -13.91
N TYR A 846 5.10 -17.17 -14.30
CA TYR A 846 4.97 -16.56 -15.62
C TYR A 846 4.21 -15.23 -15.52
N GLU A 847 4.92 -14.11 -15.70
CA GLU A 847 4.43 -12.74 -15.39
C GLU A 847 4.06 -11.91 -16.64
N ARG A 848 4.19 -12.48 -17.84
CA ARG A 848 3.92 -11.82 -19.12
C ARG A 848 2.54 -12.25 -19.66
N PRO A 849 1.53 -11.37 -19.72
CA PRO A 849 0.18 -11.81 -20.04
C PRO A 849 0.06 -12.37 -21.46
N ILE A 850 -0.70 -13.45 -21.61
CA ILE A 850 -0.97 -14.13 -22.88
C ILE A 850 -2.46 -14.44 -23.03
N ALA A 851 -3.00 -14.31 -24.23
CA ALA A 851 -4.35 -14.77 -24.56
C ALA A 851 -4.33 -15.82 -25.68
N PHE A 852 -5.30 -16.72 -25.65
CA PHE A 852 -5.46 -17.74 -26.69
C PHE A 852 -6.91 -18.21 -26.80
N THR A 853 -7.31 -18.55 -28.02
CA THR A 853 -8.59 -19.23 -28.27
C THR A 853 -8.43 -20.73 -28.09
N SER A 854 -9.41 -21.38 -27.47
CA SER A 854 -9.42 -22.83 -27.37
C SER A 854 -9.64 -23.45 -28.75
N ARG A 855 -8.76 -24.38 -29.15
CA ARG A 855 -8.92 -25.19 -30.37
C ARG A 855 -10.14 -26.12 -30.32
N SER A 856 -10.77 -26.27 -29.16
CA SER A 856 -11.91 -27.16 -28.92
C SER A 856 -13.10 -26.42 -28.31
N LYS A 857 -14.33 -26.86 -28.64
CA LYS A 857 -15.57 -26.29 -28.07
C LYS A 857 -15.74 -26.54 -26.56
N LYS A 858 -14.93 -27.43 -25.98
CA LYS A 858 -14.84 -27.71 -24.55
C LYS A 858 -13.37 -27.61 -24.12
N LEU A 859 -13.13 -27.29 -22.86
CA LEU A 859 -11.79 -27.27 -22.28
C LEU A 859 -11.81 -27.93 -20.91
N TRP A 860 -10.92 -28.88 -20.71
CA TRP A 860 -10.63 -29.52 -19.43
C TRP A 860 -9.35 -28.91 -18.86
N ILE A 861 -9.39 -28.47 -17.61
CA ILE A 861 -8.28 -27.79 -16.94
C ILE A 861 -7.99 -28.53 -15.65
N GLN A 862 -6.71 -28.82 -15.39
CA GLN A 862 -6.25 -29.41 -14.14
C GLN A 862 -5.12 -28.56 -13.57
N PHE A 863 -5.24 -28.22 -12.29
CA PHE A 863 -4.15 -27.72 -11.48
C PHE A 863 -3.81 -28.78 -10.43
N LYS A 864 -2.52 -29.06 -10.23
CA LYS A 864 -2.03 -30.00 -9.24
C LYS A 864 -0.82 -29.43 -8.52
N SER A 865 -0.75 -29.57 -7.20
CA SER A 865 0.39 -29.21 -6.36
C SER A 865 1.01 -30.41 -5.62
N ASN A 866 2.28 -30.29 -5.26
CA ASN A 866 3.11 -31.28 -4.56
C ASN A 866 3.04 -31.15 -3.03
N GLU A 867 3.86 -31.91 -2.29
CA GLU A 867 3.80 -31.96 -0.82
C GLU A 867 4.45 -30.77 -0.10
N GLY A 868 5.32 -30.01 -0.76
CA GLY A 868 6.28 -29.12 -0.09
C GLY A 868 6.15 -27.65 -0.46
N ASN A 869 5.79 -27.33 -1.71
CA ASN A 869 5.84 -25.98 -2.23
C ASN A 869 4.46 -25.40 -2.50
N SER A 870 4.43 -24.07 -2.54
CA SER A 870 3.22 -23.25 -2.54
C SER A 870 3.57 -21.82 -2.94
N ALA A 871 2.69 -21.18 -3.68
CA ALA A 871 2.82 -19.78 -4.07
C ALA A 871 1.43 -19.12 -4.19
N LYS A 872 1.40 -17.82 -4.50
CA LYS A 872 0.18 -17.03 -4.72
C LYS A 872 -0.80 -17.64 -5.74
N GLY A 873 -0.30 -18.48 -6.66
CA GLY A 873 -1.11 -19.14 -7.67
C GLY A 873 -1.58 -18.22 -8.78
N PHE A 874 -2.84 -18.33 -9.18
CA PHE A 874 -3.36 -17.67 -10.37
C PHE A 874 -4.87 -17.39 -10.27
N GLN A 875 -5.32 -16.38 -11.01
CA GLN A 875 -6.73 -16.15 -11.34
C GLN A 875 -6.84 -15.82 -12.83
N VAL A 876 -7.24 -16.81 -13.62
CA VAL A 876 -7.28 -16.77 -15.08
C VAL A 876 -8.73 -16.52 -15.55
N PRO A 877 -9.05 -15.32 -16.05
CA PRO A 877 -10.38 -15.02 -16.59
C PRO A 877 -10.59 -15.67 -17.97
N TYR A 878 -11.82 -16.17 -18.20
CA TYR A 878 -12.27 -16.69 -19.49
C TYR A 878 -13.57 -16.01 -19.94
N VAL A 879 -13.78 -15.97 -21.26
CA VAL A 879 -15.02 -15.51 -21.89
C VAL A 879 -15.43 -16.44 -23.02
N THR A 880 -16.73 -16.61 -23.22
CA THR A 880 -17.29 -17.36 -24.34
C THR A 880 -17.95 -16.43 -25.34
N TYR A 881 -17.44 -16.42 -26.56
CA TYR A 881 -17.85 -15.54 -27.65
C TYR A 881 -18.55 -16.35 -28.75
N ASP A 882 -19.30 -15.69 -29.63
CA ASP A 882 -20.01 -16.38 -30.72
C ASP A 882 -19.02 -16.94 -31.76
N GLU A 883 -19.28 -18.16 -32.24
CA GLU A 883 -18.46 -18.83 -33.26
C GLU A 883 -18.35 -18.01 -34.55
N ASP A 884 -19.38 -17.20 -34.86
CA ASP A 884 -19.39 -16.26 -35.99
C ASP A 884 -18.31 -15.16 -35.88
N TYR A 885 -17.75 -14.89 -34.68
CA TYR A 885 -16.67 -13.90 -34.46
C TYR A 885 -15.27 -14.51 -34.41
N GLN A 886 -15.11 -15.81 -34.67
CA GLN A 886 -13.83 -16.53 -34.55
C GLN A 886 -12.68 -15.88 -35.32
N GLU A 887 -12.89 -15.46 -36.57
CA GLU A 887 -11.84 -14.85 -37.39
C GLU A 887 -11.34 -13.52 -36.79
N LEU A 888 -12.24 -12.67 -36.28
CA LEU A 888 -11.90 -11.41 -35.62
C LEU A 888 -11.10 -11.65 -34.33
N ILE A 889 -11.51 -12.61 -33.50
CA ILE A 889 -10.82 -12.90 -32.24
C ILE A 889 -9.43 -13.49 -32.51
N GLU A 890 -9.31 -14.44 -33.45
CA GLU A 890 -7.99 -14.97 -33.83
C GLU A 890 -7.08 -13.89 -34.43
N ASP A 891 -7.61 -12.99 -35.25
CA ASP A 891 -6.87 -11.86 -35.82
C ASP A 891 -6.46 -10.80 -34.79
N ILE A 892 -7.18 -10.64 -33.67
CA ILE A 892 -6.76 -9.80 -32.54
C ILE A 892 -5.67 -10.50 -31.71
N VAL A 893 -5.88 -11.77 -31.39
CA VAL A 893 -5.02 -12.57 -30.49
C VAL A 893 -3.69 -12.96 -31.15
N ARG A 894 -3.66 -13.22 -32.46
CA ARG A 894 -2.47 -13.67 -33.21
C ARG A 894 -1.64 -12.55 -33.83
N ASP A 895 -2.07 -11.29 -33.78
CA ASP A 895 -1.31 -10.12 -34.27
C ASP A 895 -0.04 -9.84 -33.44
N GLY A 896 0.08 -10.42 -32.24
CA GLY A 896 1.18 -10.17 -31.30
C GLY A 896 1.16 -8.77 -30.66
N ARG A 897 0.59 -7.77 -31.33
CA ARG A 897 0.41 -6.38 -30.86
C ARG A 897 -0.33 -6.25 -29.53
N LEU A 898 -1.13 -7.25 -29.16
CA LEU A 898 -1.79 -7.33 -27.86
C LEU A 898 -0.79 -7.51 -26.70
N TYR A 899 0.37 -8.11 -26.97
CA TYR A 899 1.43 -8.40 -25.97
C TYR A 899 2.71 -7.58 -26.20
N ALA A 900 2.87 -6.96 -27.38
CA ALA A 900 4.10 -6.27 -27.77
C ALA A 900 4.33 -4.90 -27.09
N SER A 901 3.37 -4.37 -26.34
CA SER A 901 3.48 -3.09 -25.64
C SER A 901 3.10 -3.28 -24.17
N GLU A 902 3.92 -2.78 -23.26
CA GLU A 902 3.67 -2.82 -21.80
C GLU A 902 2.30 -2.19 -21.47
N ASN A 903 1.96 -1.06 -22.11
CA ASN A 903 0.65 -0.41 -22.00
C ASN A 903 -0.54 -1.31 -22.41
N HIS A 904 -0.33 -2.34 -23.24
CA HIS A 904 -1.35 -3.34 -23.55
C HIS A 904 -1.31 -4.54 -22.60
N GLN A 905 -0.14 -4.89 -22.06
CA GLN A 905 0.00 -5.92 -21.03
C GLN A 905 -0.71 -5.52 -19.74
N GLU A 906 -0.61 -4.26 -19.32
CA GLU A 906 -1.31 -3.73 -18.12
C GLU A 906 -2.84 -3.83 -18.23
N ILE A 907 -3.41 -3.70 -19.43
CA ILE A 907 -4.86 -3.92 -19.69
C ILE A 907 -5.26 -5.36 -19.38
N LEU A 908 -4.36 -6.32 -19.62
CA LEU A 908 -4.61 -7.74 -19.37
C LEU A 908 -4.41 -8.10 -17.90
N LYS A 909 -3.65 -7.30 -17.13
CA LYS A 909 -3.47 -7.46 -15.68
C LYS A 909 -4.59 -6.79 -14.86
N ASP A 910 -5.09 -5.62 -15.30
CA ASP A 910 -6.16 -4.92 -14.58
C ASP A 910 -7.54 -5.60 -14.72
N LYS A 911 -8.16 -5.94 -13.57
CA LYS A 911 -9.44 -6.66 -13.48
C LYS A 911 -10.65 -5.89 -14.04
N LYS A 912 -10.63 -4.56 -14.08
CA LYS A 912 -11.70 -3.73 -14.67
C LYS A 912 -11.52 -3.63 -16.19
N LEU A 913 -10.30 -3.39 -16.66
CA LEU A 913 -9.98 -3.21 -18.08
C LEU A 913 -10.14 -4.51 -18.86
N ILE A 914 -9.67 -5.64 -18.32
CA ILE A 914 -9.86 -6.95 -18.95
C ILE A 914 -11.35 -7.33 -19.08
N LYS A 915 -12.20 -6.92 -18.12
CA LYS A 915 -13.64 -7.15 -18.17
C LYS A 915 -14.31 -6.32 -19.28
N ALA A 916 -13.90 -5.06 -19.44
CA ALA A 916 -14.38 -4.22 -20.53
C ALA A 916 -13.87 -4.74 -21.90
N LEU A 917 -12.66 -5.29 -21.97
CA LEU A 917 -12.14 -5.95 -23.17
C LEU A 917 -12.99 -7.18 -23.51
N PHE A 918 -13.33 -8.00 -22.51
CA PHE A 918 -14.17 -9.18 -22.70
C PHE A 918 -15.58 -8.85 -23.19
N ASP A 919 -16.20 -7.74 -22.79
CA ASP A 919 -17.48 -7.33 -23.38
C ASP A 919 -17.33 -6.92 -24.86
N VAL A 920 -16.25 -6.23 -25.23
CA VAL A 920 -15.95 -5.89 -26.64
C VAL A 920 -15.67 -7.14 -27.48
N LEU A 921 -14.95 -8.13 -26.94
CA LEU A 921 -14.62 -9.36 -27.65
C LEU A 921 -15.81 -10.34 -27.73
N ALA A 922 -16.63 -10.43 -26.68
CA ALA A 922 -17.87 -11.21 -26.72
C ALA A 922 -18.92 -10.59 -27.66
N HIS A 923 -18.97 -9.25 -27.71
CA HIS A 923 -19.92 -8.48 -28.49
C HIS A 923 -19.22 -7.34 -29.25
N PRO A 924 -18.65 -7.58 -30.45
CA PRO A 924 -17.95 -6.54 -31.24
C PRO A 924 -18.77 -5.28 -31.52
N GLN A 925 -20.09 -5.36 -31.45
CA GLN A 925 -21.02 -4.22 -31.54
C GLN A 925 -20.86 -3.24 -30.37
N ASN A 926 -20.52 -3.74 -29.17
CA ASN A 926 -20.32 -2.92 -27.97
C ASN A 926 -19.07 -2.05 -28.06
N TYR A 927 -18.13 -2.35 -28.96
CA TYR A 927 -16.97 -1.49 -29.27
C TYR A 927 -17.34 -0.01 -29.38
N PHE A 928 -18.44 0.31 -30.07
CA PHE A 928 -18.86 1.70 -30.25
C PHE A 928 -19.25 2.42 -28.93
N LYS A 929 -19.75 1.69 -27.94
CA LYS A 929 -20.07 2.21 -26.59
C LYS A 929 -18.80 2.61 -25.82
N TYR A 930 -17.72 1.84 -25.98
CA TYR A 930 -16.41 2.12 -25.39
C TYR A 930 -15.57 3.13 -26.18
N THR A 931 -16.04 3.57 -27.36
CA THR A 931 -15.45 4.70 -28.11
C THR A 931 -16.22 6.01 -27.97
N ALA A 932 -17.34 6.02 -27.25
CA ALA A 932 -18.10 7.23 -26.99
C ALA A 932 -17.27 8.22 -26.16
N GLN A 933 -17.60 9.51 -26.25
CA GLN A 933 -16.75 10.56 -25.68
C GLN A 933 -16.64 10.51 -24.15
N GLU A 934 -17.60 9.85 -23.48
CA GLU A 934 -17.68 9.64 -22.03
C GLU A 934 -16.92 8.40 -21.52
N SER A 935 -16.44 7.51 -22.41
CA SER A 935 -15.76 6.25 -22.05
C SER A 935 -14.27 6.18 -22.47
N ARG A 936 -13.74 7.27 -23.01
CA ARG A 936 -12.36 7.40 -23.50
C ARG A 936 -11.25 7.31 -22.45
N GLU A 937 -11.59 7.29 -21.16
CA GLU A 937 -10.63 7.24 -20.05
C GLU A 937 -10.22 5.80 -19.66
N MET A 938 -10.93 4.76 -20.11
CA MET A 938 -10.63 3.37 -19.70
C MET A 938 -9.52 2.70 -20.50
N PHE A 939 -9.40 2.95 -21.81
CA PHE A 939 -8.44 2.23 -22.66
C PHE A 939 -7.42 3.18 -23.31
N PRO A 940 -6.12 2.82 -23.33
CA PRO A 940 -5.11 3.52 -24.11
C PRO A 940 -5.53 3.74 -25.57
N ARG A 941 -5.19 4.91 -26.13
CA ARG A 941 -5.55 5.25 -27.51
C ARG A 941 -4.94 4.31 -28.54
N SER A 942 -3.75 3.77 -28.26
CA SER A 942 -3.10 2.69 -29.03
C SER A 942 -3.98 1.43 -29.10
N PHE A 943 -4.51 1.01 -27.95
CA PHE A 943 -5.38 -0.16 -27.81
C PHE A 943 -6.72 0.02 -28.52
N ILE A 944 -7.35 1.19 -28.34
CA ILE A 944 -8.56 1.55 -29.08
C ILE A 944 -8.26 1.57 -30.59
N ARG A 945 -7.11 2.09 -31.04
CA ARG A 945 -6.71 2.13 -32.46
C ARG A 945 -6.52 0.72 -33.04
N LEU A 946 -5.93 -0.20 -32.28
CA LEU A 946 -5.80 -1.63 -32.63
C LEU A 946 -7.18 -2.27 -32.82
N LEU A 947 -8.04 -2.22 -31.79
CA LEU A 947 -9.40 -2.76 -31.84
C LEU A 947 -10.22 -2.11 -32.96
N ARG A 948 -10.10 -0.79 -33.17
CA ARG A 948 -10.78 -0.07 -34.26
C ARG A 948 -10.45 -0.65 -35.62
N SER A 949 -9.16 -0.89 -35.88
CA SER A 949 -8.70 -1.40 -37.17
C SER A 949 -9.26 -2.79 -37.44
N LYS A 950 -9.22 -3.66 -36.42
CA LYS A 950 -9.68 -5.05 -36.47
C LYS A 950 -11.21 -5.14 -36.60
N VAL A 951 -11.95 -4.54 -35.66
CA VAL A 951 -13.42 -4.53 -35.61
C VAL A 951 -14.01 -3.82 -36.84
N SER A 952 -13.46 -2.67 -37.27
CA SER A 952 -13.99 -1.97 -38.46
C SER A 952 -13.69 -2.71 -39.77
N ARG A 953 -12.61 -3.50 -39.83
CA ARG A 953 -12.33 -4.39 -40.97
C ARG A 953 -13.32 -5.55 -41.02
N PHE A 954 -13.60 -6.18 -39.89
CA PHE A 954 -14.54 -7.29 -39.78
C PHE A 954 -16.00 -6.90 -40.03
N LEU A 955 -16.45 -5.74 -39.53
CA LEU A 955 -17.82 -5.25 -39.74
C LEU A 955 -18.04 -4.60 -41.12
N ARG A 956 -16.98 -4.47 -41.94
CA ARG A 956 -17.04 -3.81 -43.26
C ARG A 956 -17.94 -4.49 -44.29
N PRO A 957 -18.08 -5.84 -44.35
CA PRO A 957 -19.00 -6.53 -45.26
C PRO A 957 -20.47 -6.52 -44.83
N TYR A 958 -20.77 -6.01 -43.62
CA TYR A 958 -22.12 -5.95 -43.05
C TYR A 958 -22.71 -4.53 -43.07
N LYS A 959 -22.14 -3.65 -43.91
CA LYS A 959 -22.64 -2.30 -44.25
C LYS A 959 -22.89 -2.22 -45.74
#